data_AF-A0A0C5WD82-F1
#
_entry.id   AF-A0A0C5WD82-F1
#
_cell.length_a   1.000
_cell.length_b   1.000
_cell.length_c   1.000
_cell.angle_alpha   90.00
_cell.angle_beta   90.00
_cell.angle_gamma   90.00
#
_symmetry.space_group_name_H-M   'P 1'
#
loop_
_entity.id
_entity.type
_entity.pdbx_description
1 polymer ?
#
loop_
_entity_poly.entity_id
_entity_poly.type
_entity_poly.pdbx_seq_one_letter_code
_entity_poly.pdbx_strand_id
1 'polypeptide(L)'
;MLSLRRTHDFQKFVTPEQNKPTRVNPPSFNWPQSDYQATYNIELEHVEKQLQWRWENVSSPFRLPFLLSSGQYRWRVQDTCNNTSQWMTFAIDSQTEKYLPPSAKELFELCSKHQQFLMYFDQDIPSVRDFSAQSYQKFQNTAKLVDIDAISYPTHYRRGQEEGKRTAIANVRNWIDRDLMALTLLYKIWGEEENGELAVQLLLRLAEWSPEGPASLLRPCTWGDEVGLSLARNLYLAYHWLAPLLTDSEKDFIKPMLVRIAYQMEQRLEQDQFKQFPGHSHTSRLPAYLGVAALALHKEYDEQVCERWLNYALMIYQSVLPFYGGEDGSWAEGPFYSSSYSKWHHPFFLSVERLSGFSFYDHPFYKNYCQFAMDFVAPEQDIHPFGDGFWCKRDGREWPGFFAQNPLRIYAERFGDEHARKTCKELEAKIEVFHLHLLDVVPTVKQLAFAENKTPTTQPQVQTTAHYDTVYSQYYAFAGLGKMQTNELALYYRASQFGNSSHRHADQGNIALFDDGESILTPSGSYGYRFGSGHHSQWTRTTQAHNLPLFGEDMGKGQILDNEAATAKVLRQEQGMGWSLVQLELALAYEGTRRFTRTLVMVDGKGVLICDQISLHEAQTVQWRLHSPLDVFADGQHVNLAGQGRNYQVSLPSHDQISPQLSFGYNNDTSHDEKVISDASKHMYHLEWTLQEQKEHLIISCCEKQPIAHQLGSNQTLTIFTREDTIIIDFNNDSVNIQQAEEKVAVG
;
A
#
# COMPACT_ATOMS: atom_id res chain seq x y z
N MET A 1 -27.17 -15.97 -18.94
CA MET A 1 -26.85 -15.69 -17.52
C MET A 1 -25.90 -14.50 -17.51
N LEU A 2 -26.20 -13.46 -16.75
CA LEU A 2 -25.40 -12.24 -16.65
C LEU A 2 -24.09 -12.54 -15.90
N SER A 3 -22.95 -12.29 -16.53
CA SER A 3 -21.63 -12.46 -15.93
C SER A 3 -21.24 -11.18 -15.18
N LEU A 4 -20.84 -11.31 -13.92
CA LEU A 4 -20.33 -10.19 -13.11
C LEU A 4 -18.80 -10.19 -13.04
N ARG A 5 -18.13 -10.78 -14.04
CA ARG A 5 -16.66 -10.82 -14.08
C ARG A 5 -16.11 -9.45 -14.45
N ARG A 6 -14.99 -9.12 -13.82
CA ARG A 6 -14.19 -7.94 -14.16
C ARG A 6 -13.61 -8.13 -15.57
N THR A 7 -13.47 -7.03 -16.29
CA THR A 7 -12.83 -6.98 -17.61
C THR A 7 -11.61 -6.07 -17.62
N HIS A 8 -11.21 -5.53 -16.46
CA HIS A 8 -10.08 -4.61 -16.30
C HIS A 8 -9.57 -4.64 -14.85
N ASP A 9 -8.25 -4.58 -14.68
CA ASP A 9 -7.51 -4.58 -13.42
C ASP A 9 -7.85 -3.43 -12.45
N PHE A 10 -8.38 -2.32 -12.96
CA PHE A 10 -8.83 -1.17 -12.16
C PHE A 10 -10.32 -1.22 -11.87
N GLN A 11 -11.06 -2.14 -12.50
CA GLN A 11 -12.48 -2.29 -12.25
C GLN A 11 -12.72 -2.87 -10.86
N LYS A 12 -13.74 -2.40 -10.16
CA LYS A 12 -14.05 -2.86 -8.80
C LYS A 12 -14.38 -4.35 -8.73
N PHE A 13 -14.24 -4.90 -7.52
CA PHE A 13 -14.62 -6.27 -7.20
C PHE A 13 -16.12 -6.44 -7.02
N VAL A 14 -16.61 -7.68 -7.21
CA VAL A 14 -17.98 -8.06 -6.84
C VAL A 14 -18.06 -8.19 -5.33
N THR A 15 -18.99 -7.50 -4.68
CA THR A 15 -19.22 -7.64 -3.23
C THR A 15 -20.72 -7.56 -2.92
N PRO A 16 -21.23 -8.25 -1.87
CA PRO A 16 -20.59 -9.34 -1.15
C PRO A 16 -20.22 -10.52 -2.06
N GLU A 17 -19.03 -11.09 -1.85
CA GLU A 17 -18.55 -12.24 -2.60
C GLU A 17 -19.27 -13.52 -2.21
N GLN A 18 -19.38 -14.47 -3.16
CA GLN A 18 -20.01 -15.77 -2.93
C GLN A 18 -19.34 -16.52 -1.78
N ASN A 19 -20.14 -16.93 -0.78
CA ASN A 19 -19.72 -17.71 0.39
C ASN A 19 -18.64 -17.04 1.26
N LYS A 20 -18.51 -15.71 1.19
CA LYS A 20 -17.68 -14.96 2.14
C LYS A 20 -18.56 -14.15 3.09
N PRO A 21 -18.27 -14.14 4.41
CA PRO A 21 -18.96 -13.23 5.32
C PRO A 21 -18.64 -11.79 4.95
N THR A 22 -19.62 -10.88 5.04
CA THR A 22 -19.32 -9.45 4.95
C THR A 22 -18.81 -8.97 6.30
N ARG A 23 -17.75 -8.17 6.29
CA ARG A 23 -17.17 -7.61 7.51
C ARG A 23 -17.77 -6.28 7.91
N VAL A 24 -18.59 -5.68 7.06
CA VAL A 24 -19.33 -4.43 7.35
C VAL A 24 -20.84 -4.58 7.11
N ASN A 25 -21.63 -3.85 7.88
CA ASN A 25 -23.10 -3.80 7.83
C ASN A 25 -23.56 -2.32 7.81
N PRO A 26 -24.30 -1.87 6.78
CA PRO A 26 -24.73 -2.66 5.64
C PRO A 26 -23.56 -3.07 4.74
N PRO A 27 -23.65 -4.25 4.08
CA PRO A 27 -22.74 -4.57 3.00
C PRO A 27 -22.91 -3.56 1.86
N SER A 28 -21.82 -3.33 1.11
CA SER A 28 -21.89 -2.67 -0.18
C SER A 28 -22.12 -3.69 -1.29
N PHE A 29 -23.11 -3.44 -2.14
CA PHE A 29 -23.40 -4.27 -3.30
C PHE A 29 -22.68 -3.71 -4.53
N ASN A 30 -21.58 -4.36 -4.89
CA ASN A 30 -20.73 -3.99 -6.00
C ASN A 30 -20.76 -5.06 -7.08
N TRP A 31 -20.85 -4.64 -8.33
CA TRP A 31 -20.62 -5.49 -9.50
C TRP A 31 -19.99 -4.68 -10.63
N PRO A 32 -19.08 -5.29 -11.41
CA PRO A 32 -18.60 -4.75 -12.66
C PRO A 32 -19.76 -4.49 -13.65
N GLN A 33 -19.75 -3.32 -14.27
CA GLN A 33 -20.61 -3.02 -15.43
C GLN A 33 -19.76 -2.50 -16.57
N SER A 34 -20.10 -2.91 -17.80
CA SER A 34 -19.40 -2.50 -19.03
C SER A 34 -19.78 -1.09 -19.47
N ASP A 35 -21.01 -0.67 -19.19
CA ASP A 35 -21.50 0.69 -19.41
C ASP A 35 -21.69 1.38 -18.05
N TYR A 36 -21.02 2.51 -17.85
CA TYR A 36 -21.08 3.29 -16.61
C TYR A 36 -22.49 3.83 -16.31
N GLN A 37 -23.36 3.96 -17.32
CA GLN A 37 -24.74 4.40 -17.14
C GLN A 37 -25.75 3.24 -17.04
N ALA A 38 -25.27 1.98 -17.09
CA ALA A 38 -26.15 0.83 -16.99
C ALA A 38 -26.89 0.77 -15.65
N THR A 39 -28.17 0.40 -15.72
CA THR A 39 -29.05 0.18 -14.57
C THR A 39 -29.51 -1.27 -14.48
N TYR A 40 -29.78 -1.72 -13.27
CA TYR A 40 -30.15 -3.09 -12.93
C TYR A 40 -31.32 -3.09 -11.94
N ASN A 41 -31.97 -4.24 -11.83
CA ASN A 41 -32.79 -4.57 -10.66
C ASN A 41 -31.95 -5.44 -9.73
N ILE A 42 -31.89 -5.10 -8.45
CA ILE A 42 -31.22 -5.92 -7.42
C ILE A 42 -32.27 -6.58 -6.54
N GLU A 43 -32.11 -7.89 -6.34
CA GLU A 43 -32.91 -8.70 -5.43
C GLU A 43 -32.02 -9.13 -4.25
N LEU A 44 -32.53 -8.98 -3.04
CA LEU A 44 -31.89 -9.41 -1.79
C LEU A 44 -32.90 -10.22 -0.98
N GLU A 45 -32.47 -11.36 -0.45
CA GLU A 45 -33.31 -12.25 0.34
C GLU A 45 -32.61 -12.69 1.61
N HIS A 46 -33.31 -12.69 2.74
CA HIS A 46 -32.91 -13.41 3.94
C HIS A 46 -33.32 -14.88 3.75
N VAL A 47 -32.35 -15.80 3.80
CA VAL A 47 -32.56 -17.21 3.44
C VAL A 47 -33.56 -17.90 4.37
N GLU A 48 -33.55 -17.57 5.66
CA GLU A 48 -34.40 -18.24 6.66
C GLU A 48 -35.71 -17.50 7.02
N LYS A 49 -35.72 -16.16 7.05
CA LYS A 49 -36.81 -15.35 7.63
C LYS A 49 -37.91 -14.95 6.63
N GLN A 50 -37.89 -15.48 5.40
CA GLN A 50 -38.79 -15.06 4.30
C GLN A 50 -38.85 -13.53 4.08
N LEU A 51 -37.74 -12.83 4.33
CA LEU A 51 -37.63 -11.40 4.02
C LEU A 51 -37.03 -11.25 2.62
N GLN A 52 -37.66 -10.44 1.78
CA GLN A 52 -37.17 -10.14 0.44
C GLN A 52 -37.28 -8.64 0.17
N TRP A 53 -36.26 -8.12 -0.51
CA TRP A 53 -36.22 -6.77 -1.00
C TRP A 53 -35.90 -6.78 -2.49
N ARG A 54 -36.47 -5.81 -3.19
CA ARG A 54 -36.22 -5.57 -4.60
C ARG A 54 -36.10 -4.08 -4.82
N TRP A 55 -35.03 -3.67 -5.48
CA TRP A 55 -34.85 -2.30 -5.93
C TRP A 55 -34.66 -2.29 -7.44
N GLU A 56 -35.25 -1.30 -8.10
CA GLU A 56 -35.26 -1.17 -9.55
C GLU A 56 -34.47 0.06 -9.98
N ASN A 57 -33.94 0.03 -11.20
CA ASN A 57 -33.16 1.12 -11.79
C ASN A 57 -31.95 1.56 -10.93
N VAL A 58 -31.26 0.60 -10.32
CA VAL A 58 -30.06 0.85 -9.51
C VAL A 58 -28.78 0.70 -10.34
N SER A 59 -27.71 1.37 -9.92
CA SER A 59 -26.37 1.18 -10.48
C SER A 59 -25.43 0.68 -9.39
N SER A 60 -24.28 0.16 -9.81
CA SER A 60 -23.23 -0.19 -8.86
C SER A 60 -22.30 1.02 -8.64
N PRO A 61 -21.86 1.33 -7.40
CA PRO A 61 -22.17 0.68 -6.13
C PRO A 61 -23.61 0.92 -5.67
N PHE A 62 -24.26 -0.10 -5.13
CA PHE A 62 -25.57 0.02 -4.49
C PHE A 62 -25.45 -0.11 -2.97
N ARG A 63 -26.10 0.82 -2.24
CA ARG A 63 -25.99 0.95 -0.79
C ARG A 63 -27.35 0.79 -0.13
N LEU A 64 -27.38 0.11 1.01
CA LEU A 64 -28.56 0.09 1.86
C LEU A 64 -28.54 1.28 2.82
N PRO A 65 -29.68 1.96 3.04
CA PRO A 65 -29.77 3.05 4.01
C PRO A 65 -30.03 2.55 5.45
N PHE A 66 -29.95 1.24 5.70
CA PHE A 66 -30.23 0.62 7.00
C PHE A 66 -29.36 -0.61 7.24
N LEU A 67 -29.22 -0.98 8.52
CA LEU A 67 -28.50 -2.18 8.94
C LEU A 67 -29.35 -3.44 8.69
N LEU A 68 -28.73 -4.50 8.18
CA LEU A 68 -29.33 -5.83 8.10
C LEU A 68 -29.28 -6.52 9.46
N SER A 69 -30.28 -7.34 9.77
CA SER A 69 -30.24 -8.23 10.94
C SER A 69 -29.20 -9.35 10.74
N SER A 70 -28.73 -9.97 11.82
CA SER A 70 -27.90 -11.17 11.68
C SER A 70 -28.67 -12.30 10.98
N GLY A 71 -27.98 -13.01 10.10
CA GLY A 71 -28.52 -14.11 9.32
C GLY A 71 -27.79 -14.35 7.99
N GLN A 72 -28.24 -15.36 7.27
CA GLN A 72 -27.79 -15.70 5.92
C GLN A 72 -28.63 -14.96 4.88
N TYR A 73 -27.95 -14.38 3.90
CA TYR A 73 -28.55 -13.61 2.82
C TYR A 73 -28.10 -14.12 1.46
N ARG A 74 -28.92 -13.88 0.44
CA ARG A 74 -28.53 -14.04 -0.96
C ARG A 74 -28.95 -12.84 -1.79
N TRP A 75 -28.15 -12.46 -2.77
CA TRP A 75 -28.44 -11.37 -3.69
C TRP A 75 -28.16 -11.74 -5.14
N ARG A 76 -28.86 -11.09 -6.08
CA ARG A 76 -28.58 -11.17 -7.51
C ARG A 76 -28.99 -9.88 -8.20
N VAL A 77 -28.48 -9.66 -9.40
CA VAL A 77 -28.87 -8.55 -10.26
C VAL A 77 -29.50 -9.05 -11.56
N GLN A 78 -30.42 -8.26 -12.10
CA GLN A 78 -31.04 -8.45 -13.39
C GLN A 78 -30.80 -7.21 -14.26
N ASP A 79 -30.31 -7.40 -15.49
CA ASP A 79 -30.15 -6.30 -16.45
C ASP A 79 -31.49 -5.89 -17.10
N THR A 80 -31.48 -4.82 -17.88
CA THR A 80 -32.65 -4.34 -18.63
C THR A 80 -33.15 -5.32 -19.70
N CYS A 81 -32.34 -6.31 -20.07
CA CYS A 81 -32.67 -7.38 -21.02
C CYS A 81 -33.22 -8.64 -20.33
N ASN A 82 -33.55 -8.55 -19.04
CA ASN A 82 -34.01 -9.64 -18.18
C ASN A 82 -33.00 -10.77 -17.93
N ASN A 83 -31.72 -10.60 -18.26
CA ASN A 83 -30.69 -11.56 -17.89
C ASN A 83 -30.36 -11.41 -16.39
N THR A 84 -30.34 -12.53 -15.67
CA THR A 84 -30.01 -12.56 -14.25
C THR A 84 -28.61 -13.09 -14.01
N SER A 85 -27.94 -12.55 -12.98
CA SER A 85 -26.74 -13.16 -12.42
C SER A 85 -27.10 -14.43 -11.65
N GLN A 86 -26.09 -15.24 -11.33
CA GLN A 86 -26.25 -16.25 -10.28
C GLN A 86 -26.60 -15.59 -8.94
N TRP A 87 -27.24 -16.35 -8.04
CA TRP A 87 -27.39 -15.95 -6.64
C TRP A 87 -26.03 -15.97 -5.95
N MET A 88 -25.72 -14.88 -5.25
CA MET A 88 -24.53 -14.75 -4.40
C MET A 88 -24.93 -14.78 -2.93
N THR A 89 -24.33 -15.64 -2.12
CA THR A 89 -24.65 -15.81 -0.69
C THR A 89 -23.61 -15.16 0.22
N PHE A 90 -24.06 -14.54 1.31
CA PHE A 90 -23.22 -13.95 2.35
C PHE A 90 -23.91 -13.99 3.71
N ALA A 91 -23.17 -13.71 4.78
CA ALA A 91 -23.67 -13.72 6.15
C ALA A 91 -23.44 -12.37 6.85
N ILE A 92 -24.38 -12.00 7.74
CA ILE A 92 -24.21 -10.96 8.76
C ILE A 92 -24.10 -11.66 10.11
N ASP A 93 -22.97 -11.53 10.80
CA ASP A 93 -22.69 -12.18 12.07
C ASP A 93 -22.17 -11.19 13.13
N SER A 94 -21.75 -11.70 14.29
CA SER A 94 -21.24 -10.89 15.40
C SER A 94 -19.89 -10.21 15.11
N GLN A 95 -19.15 -10.66 14.10
CA GLN A 95 -17.90 -10.03 13.65
C GLN A 95 -18.13 -8.96 12.58
N THR A 96 -19.38 -8.79 12.10
CA THR A 96 -19.71 -7.74 11.13
C THR A 96 -19.84 -6.38 11.81
N GLU A 97 -19.01 -5.42 11.40
CA GLU A 97 -18.96 -4.07 11.94
C GLU A 97 -20.12 -3.20 11.46
N LYS A 98 -20.71 -2.40 12.36
CA LYS A 98 -21.71 -1.40 11.96
C LYS A 98 -21.02 -0.24 11.24
N TYR A 99 -21.31 -0.11 9.96
CA TYR A 99 -20.60 0.79 9.04
C TYR A 99 -21.58 1.62 8.19
N LEU A 100 -22.56 2.24 8.87
CA LEU A 100 -23.53 3.14 8.26
C LEU A 100 -23.16 4.59 8.61
N PRO A 101 -22.55 5.37 7.69
CA PRO A 101 -22.23 6.76 7.95
C PRO A 101 -23.51 7.62 8.01
N PRO A 102 -23.48 8.77 8.70
CA PRO A 102 -24.55 9.77 8.61
C PRO A 102 -24.69 10.31 7.18
N SER A 103 -25.86 10.84 6.87
CA SER A 103 -26.13 11.58 5.64
C SER A 103 -25.43 12.94 5.63
N ALA A 104 -25.25 13.52 4.43
CA ALA A 104 -24.70 14.86 4.27
C ALA A 104 -25.49 15.92 5.05
N LYS A 105 -26.83 15.82 5.04
CA LYS A 105 -27.71 16.74 5.79
C LYS A 105 -27.54 16.64 7.30
N GLU A 106 -27.45 15.43 7.84
CA GLU A 106 -27.18 15.24 9.27
C GLU A 106 -25.82 15.82 9.66
N LEU A 107 -24.79 15.68 8.81
CA LEU A 107 -23.48 16.29 9.05
C LEU A 107 -23.54 17.83 8.99
N PHE A 108 -24.23 18.43 8.01
CA PHE A 108 -24.40 19.88 7.95
C PHE A 108 -25.18 20.42 9.16
N GLU A 109 -26.21 19.71 9.61
CA GLU A 109 -26.94 20.06 10.83
C GLU A 109 -26.03 20.03 12.06
N LEU A 110 -25.14 19.03 12.18
CA LEU A 110 -24.14 18.98 13.26
C LEU A 110 -23.14 20.15 13.18
N CYS A 111 -22.73 20.54 11.97
CA CYS A 111 -21.87 21.70 11.76
C CYS A 111 -22.53 23.03 12.16
N SER A 112 -23.86 23.15 12.12
CA SER A 112 -24.57 24.40 12.44
C SER A 112 -24.29 24.92 13.86
N LYS A 113 -23.91 24.03 14.78
CA LYS A 113 -23.64 24.32 16.20
C LYS A 113 -22.26 24.92 16.45
N HIS A 114 -21.41 24.98 15.43
CA HIS A 114 -20.00 25.34 15.56
C HIS A 114 -19.56 26.31 14.45
N GLN A 115 -18.74 27.29 14.80
CA GLN A 115 -18.04 28.11 13.80
C GLN A 115 -16.85 27.35 13.22
N GLN A 116 -16.14 26.60 14.07
CA GLN A 116 -15.02 25.76 13.71
C GLN A 116 -15.36 24.29 13.97
N PHE A 117 -15.50 23.49 12.90
CA PHE A 117 -16.02 22.12 12.99
C PHE A 117 -15.18 21.03 12.30
N LEU A 118 -14.16 21.40 11.50
CA LEU A 118 -13.26 20.42 10.90
C LEU A 118 -12.21 19.96 11.92
N MET A 119 -12.25 18.67 12.27
CA MET A 119 -11.39 17.92 13.20
C MET A 119 -11.38 18.39 14.67
N TYR A 120 -11.33 19.71 14.92
CA TYR A 120 -11.20 20.32 16.24
C TYR A 120 -12.30 21.36 16.46
N PHE A 121 -13.09 21.18 17.51
CA PHE A 121 -13.95 22.23 18.02
C PHE A 121 -13.16 23.12 18.98
N ASP A 122 -13.64 24.34 19.23
CA ASP A 122 -12.92 25.30 20.10
C ASP A 122 -12.71 24.76 21.52
N GLN A 123 -13.68 23.99 22.03
CA GLN A 123 -13.59 23.31 23.32
C GLN A 123 -12.53 22.18 23.38
N ASP A 124 -12.09 21.67 22.23
CA ASP A 124 -11.11 20.59 22.15
C ASP A 124 -9.67 21.12 22.27
N ILE A 125 -9.45 22.37 21.87
CA ILE A 125 -8.12 22.99 21.68
C ILE A 125 -7.23 22.89 22.93
N PRO A 126 -7.71 23.19 24.16
CA PRO A 126 -6.86 23.07 25.34
C PRO A 126 -6.28 21.65 25.51
N SER A 127 -7.12 20.62 25.42
CA SER A 127 -6.68 19.23 25.64
C SER A 127 -5.73 18.73 24.57
N VAL A 128 -6.00 19.03 23.29
CA VAL A 128 -5.13 18.58 22.19
C VAL A 128 -3.80 19.34 22.19
N ARG A 129 -3.80 20.63 22.55
CA ARG A 129 -2.59 21.43 22.68
C ARG A 129 -1.68 20.89 23.80
N ASP A 130 -2.26 20.62 24.97
CA ASP A 130 -1.52 20.12 26.12
C ASP A 130 -0.89 18.75 25.84
N PHE A 131 -1.63 17.85 25.17
CA PHE A 131 -1.11 16.55 24.75
C PHE A 131 0.00 16.68 23.69
N SER A 132 -0.13 17.61 22.75
CA SER A 132 0.83 17.82 21.67
C SER A 132 1.99 18.75 22.00
N ALA A 133 2.22 19.07 23.27
CA ALA A 133 3.29 20.00 23.70
C ALA A 133 4.69 19.60 23.16
N GLN A 134 4.98 18.30 23.04
CA GLN A 134 6.26 17.81 22.50
C GLN A 134 6.41 18.04 20.99
N SER A 135 5.31 18.15 20.25
CA SER A 135 5.32 18.41 18.80
C SER A 135 5.45 19.89 18.48
N TYR A 136 5.18 20.78 19.43
CA TYR A 136 5.19 22.23 19.23
C TYR A 136 6.55 22.72 18.69
N GLN A 137 7.65 22.31 19.31
CA GLN A 137 8.99 22.72 18.86
C GLN A 137 9.30 22.23 17.43
N LYS A 138 8.81 21.05 17.05
CA LYS A 138 8.97 20.49 15.69
C LYS A 138 8.16 21.27 14.67
N PHE A 139 6.95 21.70 15.01
CA PHE A 139 6.18 22.62 14.17
C PHE A 139 6.87 23.96 14.01
N GLN A 140 7.40 24.55 15.09
CA GLN A 140 8.18 25.79 14.99
C GLN A 140 9.42 25.62 14.10
N ASN A 141 10.15 24.49 14.22
CA ASN A 141 11.29 24.21 13.35
C ASN A 141 10.87 24.03 11.89
N THR A 142 9.71 23.41 11.66
CA THR A 142 9.13 23.26 10.32
C THR A 142 8.74 24.61 9.72
N ALA A 143 8.10 25.49 10.50
CA ALA A 143 7.69 26.83 10.09
C ALA A 143 8.88 27.75 9.72
N LYS A 144 10.07 27.52 10.30
CA LYS A 144 11.30 28.25 9.91
C LYS A 144 11.79 27.92 8.49
N LEU A 145 11.28 26.85 7.87
CA LEU A 145 11.63 26.47 6.49
C LEU A 145 10.78 27.16 5.43
N VAL A 146 9.77 27.93 5.84
CA VAL A 146 8.83 28.58 4.93
C VAL A 146 9.54 29.71 4.17
N ASP A 147 9.36 29.71 2.85
CA ASP A 147 9.81 30.76 1.95
C ASP A 147 8.65 31.14 1.03
N ILE A 148 7.90 32.19 1.40
CA ILE A 148 6.74 32.67 0.63
C ILE A 148 7.18 33.27 -0.71
N ASP A 149 8.34 33.92 -0.75
CA ASP A 149 8.84 34.57 -1.96
C ASP A 149 9.23 33.56 -3.04
N ALA A 150 9.59 32.33 -2.65
CA ALA A 150 9.83 31.22 -3.57
C ALA A 150 8.56 30.68 -4.25
N ILE A 151 7.36 30.99 -3.74
CA ILE A 151 6.10 30.45 -4.28
C ILE A 151 5.84 31.05 -5.66
N SER A 152 5.90 30.17 -6.66
CA SER A 152 5.74 30.54 -8.07
C SER A 152 4.89 29.52 -8.82
N TYR A 153 4.05 30.00 -9.74
CA TYR A 153 3.27 29.13 -10.61
C TYR A 153 4.17 28.20 -11.45
N PRO A 154 3.90 26.88 -11.51
CA PRO A 154 4.74 25.94 -12.24
C PRO A 154 4.93 26.30 -13.72
N THR A 155 6.17 26.19 -14.22
CA THR A 155 6.52 26.61 -15.59
C THR A 155 6.75 25.45 -16.56
N HIS A 156 6.61 24.20 -16.13
CA HIS A 156 6.92 23.01 -16.93
C HIS A 156 6.01 22.77 -18.13
N TYR A 157 4.99 23.61 -18.32
CA TYR A 157 4.20 23.67 -19.55
C TYR A 157 4.91 24.38 -20.70
N ARG A 158 6.01 25.10 -20.43
CA ARG A 158 6.78 25.84 -21.42
C ARG A 158 7.73 24.90 -22.17
N ARG A 159 7.86 25.11 -23.48
CA ARG A 159 8.77 24.32 -24.34
C ARG A 159 10.19 24.36 -23.78
N GLY A 160 10.79 23.17 -23.59
CA GLY A 160 12.14 23.01 -23.06
C GLY A 160 12.22 23.05 -21.54
N GLN A 161 11.09 23.09 -20.83
CA GLN A 161 11.02 23.07 -19.36
C GLN A 161 10.19 21.90 -18.82
N GLU A 162 9.85 20.91 -19.65
CA GLU A 162 9.01 19.77 -19.30
C GLU A 162 9.59 18.95 -18.13
N GLU A 163 10.92 18.86 -18.07
CA GLU A 163 11.68 18.25 -16.97
C GLU A 163 11.61 19.07 -15.65
N GLY A 164 10.91 20.20 -15.63
CA GLY A 164 10.57 20.93 -14.40
C GLY A 164 9.42 20.31 -13.61
N LYS A 165 8.72 19.30 -14.16
CA LYS A 165 7.55 18.68 -13.52
C LYS A 165 7.86 18.12 -12.13
N ARG A 166 8.98 17.40 -11.93
CA ARG A 166 9.33 16.86 -10.61
C ARG A 166 9.60 17.96 -9.58
N THR A 167 10.27 19.04 -10.00
CA THR A 167 10.48 20.23 -9.17
C THR A 167 9.16 20.87 -8.78
N ALA A 168 8.21 21.00 -9.72
CA ALA A 168 6.88 21.51 -9.42
C ALA A 168 6.17 20.66 -8.36
N ILE A 169 6.25 19.33 -8.44
CA ILE A 169 5.69 18.39 -7.45
C ILE A 169 6.35 18.58 -6.07
N ALA A 170 7.69 18.66 -6.03
CA ALA A 170 8.42 18.87 -4.77
C ALA A 170 8.04 20.20 -4.12
N ASN A 171 7.96 21.27 -4.91
CA ASN A 171 7.63 22.61 -4.44
C ASN A 171 6.22 22.68 -3.84
N VAL A 172 5.19 22.17 -4.53
CA VAL A 172 3.82 22.22 -3.98
C VAL A 172 3.67 21.38 -2.71
N ARG A 173 4.40 20.27 -2.59
CA ARG A 173 4.43 19.46 -1.35
C ARG A 173 5.04 20.25 -0.19
N ASN A 174 6.12 20.99 -0.43
CA ASN A 174 6.68 21.88 0.57
C ASN A 174 5.70 23.02 0.90
N TRP A 175 5.27 23.80 -0.09
CA TRP A 175 4.49 25.02 0.14
C TRP A 175 3.09 24.77 0.71
N ILE A 176 2.39 23.73 0.24
CA ILE A 176 0.99 23.49 0.61
C ILE A 176 0.90 22.49 1.75
N ASP A 177 1.62 21.37 1.66
CA ASP A 177 1.37 20.25 2.57
C ASP A 177 2.21 20.28 3.83
N ARG A 178 3.36 20.95 3.76
CA ARG A 178 4.24 21.20 4.91
C ARG A 178 4.06 22.61 5.45
N ASP A 179 4.35 23.61 4.64
CA ASP A 179 4.52 25.01 5.07
C ASP A 179 3.20 25.62 5.51
N LEU A 180 2.21 25.66 4.61
CA LEU A 180 0.88 26.15 4.94
C LEU A 180 0.27 25.41 6.14
N MET A 181 0.45 24.10 6.22
CA MET A 181 -0.14 23.30 7.30
C MET A 181 0.59 23.41 8.63
N ALA A 182 1.92 23.56 8.64
CA ALA A 182 2.66 23.85 9.86
C ALA A 182 2.24 25.20 10.44
N LEU A 183 2.19 26.25 9.61
CA LEU A 183 1.77 27.59 10.02
C LEU A 183 0.32 27.61 10.51
N THR A 184 -0.58 26.98 9.76
CA THR A 184 -2.00 26.92 10.13
C THR A 184 -2.20 26.16 11.44
N LEU A 185 -1.48 25.06 11.69
CA LEU A 185 -1.60 24.31 12.94
C LEU A 185 -1.02 25.08 14.14
N LEU A 186 0.09 25.81 13.96
CA LEU A 186 0.62 26.73 14.98
C LEU A 186 -0.43 27.76 15.40
N TYR A 187 -1.15 28.34 14.44
CA TYR A 187 -2.28 29.21 14.74
C TYR A 187 -3.45 28.46 15.38
N LYS A 188 -3.95 27.40 14.75
CA LYS A 188 -5.19 26.72 15.16
C LYS A 188 -5.10 26.08 16.55
N ILE A 189 -3.95 25.49 16.88
CA ILE A 189 -3.76 24.72 18.12
C ILE A 189 -3.10 25.56 19.20
N TRP A 190 -2.10 26.39 18.84
CA TRP A 190 -1.34 27.18 19.82
C TRP A 190 -1.72 28.66 19.88
N GLY A 191 -2.56 29.15 18.96
CA GLY A 191 -3.02 30.54 18.95
C GLY A 191 -1.96 31.54 18.46
N GLU A 192 -0.95 31.08 17.72
CA GLU A 192 0.11 31.95 17.20
C GLU A 192 -0.38 32.79 16.01
N GLU A 193 -0.87 33.99 16.29
CA GLU A 193 -1.38 34.91 15.26
C GLU A 193 -0.34 35.24 14.19
N GLU A 194 0.93 35.47 14.54
CA GLU A 194 1.99 35.77 13.55
C GLU A 194 2.14 34.67 12.49
N ASN A 195 2.11 33.40 12.92
CA ASN A 195 2.15 32.26 11.99
C ASN A 195 0.83 32.12 11.23
N GLY A 196 -0.30 32.46 11.85
CA GLY A 196 -1.60 32.52 11.18
C GLY A 196 -1.64 33.55 10.04
N GLU A 197 -1.14 34.76 10.28
CA GLU A 197 -1.04 35.81 9.27
C GLU A 197 -0.08 35.42 8.13
N LEU A 198 1.03 34.75 8.44
CA LEU A 198 1.93 34.20 7.44
C LEU A 198 1.24 33.11 6.59
N ALA A 199 0.42 32.26 7.22
CA ALA A 199 -0.39 31.27 6.52
C ALA A 199 -1.44 31.91 5.61
N VAL A 200 -2.07 33.01 6.04
CA VAL A 200 -2.99 33.81 5.23
C VAL A 200 -2.30 34.36 4.00
N GLN A 201 -1.10 34.96 4.13
CA GLN A 201 -0.32 35.45 3.00
C GLN A 201 0.02 34.34 2.01
N LEU A 202 0.43 33.18 2.52
CA LEU A 202 0.71 32.00 1.70
C LEU A 202 -0.55 31.52 0.94
N LEU A 203 -1.69 31.42 1.63
CA LEU A 203 -2.96 31.02 1.02
C LEU A 203 -3.41 32.01 -0.07
N LEU A 204 -3.28 33.32 0.17
CA LEU A 204 -3.57 34.36 -0.82
C LEU A 204 -2.64 34.27 -2.03
N ARG A 205 -1.34 34.02 -1.82
CA ARG A 205 -0.36 33.83 -2.89
C ARG A 205 -0.70 32.63 -3.78
N LEU A 206 -1.20 31.55 -3.19
CA LEU A 206 -1.71 30.39 -3.95
C LEU A 206 -3.02 30.71 -4.65
N ALA A 207 -3.89 31.55 -4.08
CA ALA A 207 -5.14 31.98 -4.71
C ALA A 207 -4.94 32.83 -5.98
N GLU A 208 -3.75 33.40 -6.20
CA GLU A 208 -3.36 34.04 -7.47
C GLU A 208 -3.24 33.03 -8.64
N TRP A 209 -3.09 31.73 -8.33
CA TRP A 209 -2.84 30.72 -9.33
C TRP A 209 -4.10 30.37 -10.11
N SER A 210 -3.94 30.20 -11.43
CA SER A 210 -4.97 29.59 -12.25
C SER A 210 -5.05 28.08 -11.95
N PRO A 211 -6.23 27.54 -11.55
CA PRO A 211 -6.45 26.09 -11.48
C PRO A 211 -6.57 25.45 -12.87
N GLU A 212 -6.54 26.24 -13.93
CA GLU A 212 -6.41 25.77 -15.32
C GLU A 212 -4.94 25.70 -15.73
N GLY A 213 -4.56 24.70 -16.54
CA GLY A 213 -3.18 24.52 -17.01
C GLY A 213 -2.40 23.49 -16.18
N PRO A 214 -1.11 23.73 -15.84
CA PRO A 214 -0.27 22.77 -15.09
C PRO A 214 -0.74 22.50 -13.65
N ALA A 215 -1.71 23.26 -13.15
CA ALA A 215 -2.37 23.04 -11.86
C ALA A 215 -3.74 22.36 -11.97
N SER A 216 -4.17 21.95 -13.16
CA SER A 216 -5.48 21.33 -13.38
C SER A 216 -5.52 19.86 -12.97
N LEU A 217 -6.69 19.42 -12.47
CA LEU A 217 -7.01 18.01 -12.23
C LEU A 217 -7.62 17.31 -13.45
N LEU A 218 -7.94 18.02 -14.53
CA LEU A 218 -8.76 17.49 -15.62
C LEU A 218 -7.95 16.73 -16.67
N ARG A 219 -8.55 15.66 -17.22
CA ARG A 219 -7.98 14.88 -18.34
C ARG A 219 -7.88 15.75 -19.61
N PRO A 220 -6.87 15.55 -20.48
CA PRO A 220 -5.86 14.47 -20.46
C PRO A 220 -4.67 14.70 -19.51
N CYS A 221 -4.74 15.64 -18.55
CA CYS A 221 -3.67 15.93 -17.59
C CYS A 221 -2.31 16.13 -18.26
N THR A 222 -2.28 16.93 -19.33
CA THR A 222 -1.13 17.12 -20.23
C THR A 222 0.19 17.39 -19.49
N TRP A 223 0.13 18.06 -18.34
CA TRP A 223 1.30 18.47 -17.55
C TRP A 223 1.46 17.68 -16.24
N GLY A 224 0.68 16.60 -16.08
CA GLY A 224 0.46 15.92 -14.79
C GLY A 224 -0.58 16.60 -13.92
N ASP A 225 -1.06 15.89 -12.90
CA ASP A 225 -2.13 16.33 -12.00
C ASP A 225 -1.68 16.50 -10.53
N GLU A 226 -0.44 16.16 -10.17
CA GLU A 226 0.09 16.26 -8.79
C GLU A 226 0.06 17.69 -8.19
N VAL A 227 0.23 18.73 -9.03
CA VAL A 227 0.06 20.12 -8.60
C VAL A 227 -1.39 20.39 -8.21
N GLY A 228 -2.34 20.01 -9.06
CA GLY A 228 -3.77 20.12 -8.78
C GLY A 228 -4.20 19.27 -7.58
N LEU A 229 -3.63 18.08 -7.41
CA LEU A 229 -3.89 17.20 -6.26
C LEU A 229 -3.43 17.83 -4.95
N SER A 230 -2.32 18.56 -4.96
CA SER A 230 -1.83 19.26 -3.76
C SER A 230 -2.71 20.46 -3.41
N LEU A 231 -3.15 21.24 -4.41
CA LEU A 231 -4.13 22.33 -4.22
C LEU A 231 -5.47 21.80 -3.68
N ALA A 232 -5.93 20.65 -4.18
CA ALA A 232 -7.20 20.06 -3.74
C ALA A 232 -7.19 19.51 -2.31
N ARG A 233 -6.01 19.16 -1.77
CA ARG A 233 -5.90 18.46 -0.49
C ARG A 233 -6.13 19.38 0.70
N ASN A 234 -5.26 20.38 0.89
CA ASN A 234 -5.12 21.07 2.18
C ASN A 234 -5.70 22.47 2.23
N LEU A 235 -5.99 23.09 1.07
CA LEU A 235 -6.46 24.48 1.02
C LEU A 235 -7.81 24.69 1.71
N TYR A 236 -8.73 23.73 1.62
CA TYR A 236 -10.04 23.83 2.28
C TYR A 236 -9.93 23.84 3.80
N LEU A 237 -9.03 23.01 4.35
CA LEU A 237 -8.79 22.94 5.79
C LEU A 237 -8.08 24.20 6.30
N ALA A 238 -7.08 24.68 5.55
CA ALA A 238 -6.40 25.94 5.82
C ALA A 238 -7.38 27.13 5.80
N TYR A 239 -8.18 27.26 4.74
CA TYR A 239 -9.20 28.30 4.62
C TYR A 239 -10.17 28.28 5.81
N HIS A 240 -10.70 27.11 6.15
CA HIS A 240 -11.64 26.97 7.25
C HIS A 240 -11.03 27.36 8.61
N TRP A 241 -9.81 26.92 8.91
CA TRP A 241 -9.14 27.24 10.18
C TRP A 241 -8.64 28.69 10.25
N LEU A 242 -8.23 29.29 9.14
CA LEU A 242 -7.77 30.68 9.05
C LEU A 242 -8.89 31.71 8.86
N ALA A 243 -10.13 31.26 8.62
CA ALA A 243 -11.30 32.12 8.42
C ALA A 243 -11.50 33.24 9.46
N PRO A 244 -11.10 33.10 10.74
CA PRO A 244 -11.14 34.19 11.71
C PRO A 244 -10.14 35.34 11.44
N LEU A 245 -9.04 35.09 10.74
CA LEU A 245 -8.04 36.11 10.36
C LEU A 245 -8.36 36.76 9.01
N LEU A 246 -9.11 36.07 8.15
CA LEU A 246 -9.45 36.56 6.82
C LEU A 246 -10.54 37.64 6.85
N THR A 247 -10.30 38.73 6.14
CA THR A 247 -11.33 39.72 5.80
C THR A 247 -12.33 39.17 4.77
N ASP A 248 -13.49 39.80 4.64
CA ASP A 248 -14.50 39.38 3.66
C ASP A 248 -13.98 39.49 2.21
N SER A 249 -13.18 40.53 1.89
CA SER A 249 -12.58 40.68 0.57
C SER A 249 -11.56 39.59 0.25
N GLU A 250 -10.78 39.14 1.22
CA GLU A 250 -9.85 38.01 1.05
C GLU A 250 -10.60 36.69 0.88
N LYS A 251 -11.69 36.48 1.63
CA LYS A 251 -12.57 35.32 1.44
C LYS A 251 -13.17 35.30 0.04
N ASP A 252 -13.66 36.44 -0.45
CA ASP A 252 -14.21 36.60 -1.79
C ASP A 252 -13.15 36.37 -2.89
N PHE A 253 -11.87 36.64 -2.60
CA PHE A 253 -10.77 36.36 -3.53
C PHE A 253 -10.37 34.88 -3.58
N ILE A 254 -10.33 34.20 -2.43
CA ILE A 254 -9.89 32.79 -2.32
C ILE A 254 -10.99 31.83 -2.81
N LYS A 255 -12.25 32.10 -2.47
CA LYS A 255 -13.39 31.18 -2.67
C LYS A 255 -13.59 30.73 -4.12
N PRO A 256 -13.47 31.58 -5.17
CA PRO A 256 -13.58 31.13 -6.56
C PRO A 256 -12.60 30.02 -6.94
N MET A 257 -11.34 30.08 -6.47
CA MET A 257 -10.36 29.02 -6.70
C MET A 257 -10.80 27.72 -6.03
N LEU A 258 -11.20 27.77 -4.75
CA LEU A 258 -11.64 26.61 -3.98
C LEU A 258 -12.86 25.92 -4.63
N VAL A 259 -13.85 26.71 -5.04
CA VAL A 259 -15.04 26.21 -5.74
C VAL A 259 -14.66 25.58 -7.08
N ARG A 260 -13.78 26.21 -7.86
CA ARG A 260 -13.35 25.68 -9.15
C ARG A 260 -12.63 24.34 -9.00
N ILE A 261 -11.73 24.21 -8.03
CA ILE A 261 -11.03 22.95 -7.75
C ILE A 261 -12.02 21.86 -7.34
N ALA A 262 -13.04 22.17 -6.53
CA ALA A 262 -14.06 21.21 -6.12
C ALA A 262 -14.86 20.68 -7.32
N TYR A 263 -15.25 21.55 -8.25
CA TYR A 263 -15.85 21.12 -9.52
C TYR A 263 -14.88 20.29 -10.37
N GLN A 264 -13.59 20.63 -10.43
CA GLN A 264 -12.63 19.81 -11.15
C GLN A 264 -12.48 18.41 -10.52
N MET A 265 -12.55 18.28 -9.20
CA MET A 265 -12.57 16.97 -8.52
C MET A 265 -13.78 16.13 -8.95
N GLU A 266 -14.99 16.71 -8.90
CA GLU A 266 -16.22 16.05 -9.35
C GLU A 266 -16.14 15.65 -10.83
N GLN A 267 -15.69 16.57 -11.69
CA GLN A 267 -15.50 16.32 -13.12
C GLN A 267 -14.48 15.20 -13.38
N ARG A 268 -13.36 15.18 -12.67
CA ARG A 268 -12.33 14.15 -12.82
C ARG A 268 -12.84 12.78 -12.37
N LEU A 269 -13.58 12.72 -11.27
CA LEU A 269 -14.20 11.49 -10.77
C LEU A 269 -15.19 10.89 -11.79
N GLU A 270 -15.90 11.74 -12.53
CA GLU A 270 -16.79 11.31 -13.61
C GLU A 270 -16.03 10.94 -14.89
N GLN A 271 -15.01 11.71 -15.29
CA GLN A 271 -14.14 11.40 -16.45
C GLN A 271 -13.48 10.02 -16.32
N ASP A 272 -13.06 9.67 -15.11
CA ASP A 272 -12.43 8.37 -14.81
C ASP A 272 -13.46 7.29 -14.45
N GLN A 273 -14.76 7.60 -14.49
CA GLN A 273 -15.83 6.65 -14.15
C GLN A 273 -15.57 5.94 -12.80
N PHE A 274 -15.11 6.71 -11.81
CA PHE A 274 -14.37 6.19 -10.66
C PHE A 274 -15.16 5.19 -9.80
N LYS A 275 -16.50 5.27 -9.80
CA LYS A 275 -17.38 4.30 -9.13
C LYS A 275 -17.25 2.87 -9.68
N GLN A 276 -16.74 2.72 -10.89
CA GLN A 276 -16.49 1.45 -11.57
C GLN A 276 -15.01 1.14 -11.68
N PHE A 277 -14.16 2.16 -11.84
CA PHE A 277 -12.71 2.01 -12.02
C PHE A 277 -11.89 2.67 -10.90
N PRO A 278 -12.01 2.19 -9.65
CA PRO A 278 -11.31 2.80 -8.51
C PRO A 278 -9.79 2.55 -8.49
N GLY A 279 -9.24 1.76 -9.42
CA GLY A 279 -7.80 1.51 -9.55
C GLY A 279 -6.98 2.71 -10.04
N HIS A 280 -7.59 3.82 -10.44
CA HIS A 280 -6.83 5.05 -10.72
C HIS A 280 -6.31 5.68 -9.42
N SER A 281 -5.06 5.37 -9.04
CA SER A 281 -4.46 5.75 -7.75
C SER A 281 -4.45 7.25 -7.47
N HIS A 282 -4.31 8.12 -8.47
CA HIS A 282 -4.40 9.56 -8.24
C HIS A 282 -5.83 10.00 -7.93
N THR A 283 -6.80 9.48 -8.69
CA THR A 283 -8.22 9.78 -8.57
C THR A 283 -8.80 9.27 -7.25
N SER A 284 -8.26 8.20 -6.68
CA SER A 284 -8.70 7.66 -5.39
C SER A 284 -8.44 8.57 -4.18
N ARG A 285 -7.61 9.62 -4.35
CA ARG A 285 -7.39 10.66 -3.33
C ARG A 285 -8.55 11.68 -3.26
N LEU A 286 -9.18 11.95 -4.41
CA LEU A 286 -10.16 13.04 -4.58
C LEU A 286 -11.43 12.91 -3.73
N PRO A 287 -12.01 11.72 -3.47
CA PRO A 287 -13.24 11.59 -2.69
C PRO A 287 -13.12 12.21 -1.29
N ALA A 288 -12.01 12.01 -0.58
CA ALA A 288 -11.82 12.62 0.74
C ALA A 288 -11.66 14.14 0.63
N TYR A 289 -10.89 14.60 -0.36
CA TYR A 289 -10.67 16.03 -0.58
C TYR A 289 -11.98 16.75 -0.90
N LEU A 290 -12.83 16.14 -1.74
CA LEU A 290 -14.16 16.64 -2.07
C LEU A 290 -15.10 16.63 -0.87
N GLY A 291 -14.99 15.63 0.02
CA GLY A 291 -15.71 15.59 1.29
C GLY A 291 -15.32 16.74 2.23
N VAL A 292 -14.02 17.05 2.35
CA VAL A 292 -13.54 18.21 3.11
C VAL A 292 -14.00 19.51 2.46
N ALA A 293 -13.92 19.63 1.14
CA ALA A 293 -14.40 20.80 0.40
C ALA A 293 -15.88 21.08 0.65
N ALA A 294 -16.73 20.04 0.59
CA ALA A 294 -18.15 20.17 0.86
C ALA A 294 -18.42 20.63 2.30
N LEU A 295 -17.75 20.03 3.29
CA LEU A 295 -17.90 20.44 4.69
C LEU A 295 -17.41 21.88 4.91
N ALA A 296 -16.28 22.28 4.33
CA ALA A 296 -15.73 23.62 4.50
C ALA A 296 -16.62 24.70 3.85
N LEU A 297 -17.23 24.41 2.69
CA LEU A 297 -17.92 25.42 1.88
C LEU A 297 -19.45 25.48 2.06
N HIS A 298 -20.11 24.50 2.70
CA HIS A 298 -21.58 24.44 2.71
C HIS A 298 -22.31 25.66 3.27
N LYS A 299 -21.67 26.43 4.18
CA LYS A 299 -22.25 27.67 4.74
C LYS A 299 -22.00 28.91 3.88
N GLU A 300 -21.13 28.79 2.89
CA GLU A 300 -20.54 29.91 2.14
C GLU A 300 -20.71 29.79 0.62
N TYR A 301 -21.25 28.66 0.15
CA TYR A 301 -21.53 28.33 -1.24
C TYR A 301 -22.86 27.57 -1.34
N ASP A 302 -23.29 27.21 -2.55
CA ASP A 302 -24.52 26.47 -2.80
C ASP A 302 -24.56 25.16 -2.00
N GLU A 303 -25.48 25.09 -1.03
CA GLU A 303 -25.62 23.97 -0.11
C GLU A 303 -26.00 22.67 -0.84
N GLN A 304 -26.80 22.74 -1.92
CA GLN A 304 -27.21 21.55 -2.68
C GLN A 304 -26.03 20.94 -3.46
N VAL A 305 -25.16 21.80 -4.00
CA VAL A 305 -23.92 21.36 -4.64
C VAL A 305 -22.99 20.72 -3.61
N CYS A 306 -22.83 21.34 -2.44
CA CYS A 306 -22.02 20.78 -1.35
C CYS A 306 -22.61 19.45 -0.84
N GLU A 307 -23.94 19.35 -0.72
CA GLU A 307 -24.63 18.11 -0.34
C GLU A 307 -24.32 16.98 -1.35
N ARG A 308 -24.37 17.28 -2.66
CA ARG A 308 -24.04 16.32 -3.71
C ARG A 308 -22.60 15.82 -3.60
N TRP A 309 -21.64 16.73 -3.40
CA TRP A 309 -20.23 16.42 -3.21
C TRP A 309 -19.99 15.55 -1.97
N LEU A 310 -20.58 15.90 -0.83
CA LEU A 310 -20.45 15.14 0.41
C LEU A 310 -21.09 13.74 0.30
N ASN A 311 -22.28 13.64 -0.30
CA ASN A 311 -22.93 12.35 -0.55
C ASN A 311 -22.08 11.44 -1.44
N TYR A 312 -21.38 11.99 -2.44
CA TYR A 312 -20.43 11.22 -3.26
C TYR A 312 -19.26 10.70 -2.42
N ALA A 313 -18.63 11.55 -1.61
CA ALA A 313 -17.52 11.16 -0.73
C ALA A 313 -17.92 10.04 0.25
N LEU A 314 -19.06 10.21 0.93
CA LEU A 314 -19.62 9.21 1.84
C LEU A 314 -19.92 7.88 1.12
N MET A 315 -20.48 7.94 -0.09
CA MET A 315 -20.73 6.74 -0.92
C MET A 315 -19.43 6.01 -1.25
N ILE A 316 -18.39 6.72 -1.68
CA ILE A 316 -17.13 6.07 -2.05
C ILE A 316 -16.50 5.37 -0.85
N TYR A 317 -16.44 5.98 0.33
CA TYR A 317 -15.81 5.35 1.50
C TYR A 317 -16.67 4.33 2.22
N GLN A 318 -17.99 4.34 1.98
CA GLN A 318 -18.87 3.27 2.42
C GLN A 318 -18.78 2.03 1.51
N SER A 319 -18.48 2.23 0.22
CA SER A 319 -18.77 1.20 -0.80
C SER A 319 -17.64 0.79 -1.72
N VAL A 320 -16.69 1.67 -2.00
CA VAL A 320 -15.71 1.49 -3.09
C VAL A 320 -14.29 1.46 -2.57
N LEU A 321 -13.95 2.35 -1.63
CA LEU A 321 -12.62 2.45 -1.05
C LEU A 321 -12.56 1.80 0.33
N PRO A 322 -11.40 1.21 0.69
CA PRO A 322 -10.13 1.17 -0.08
C PRO A 322 -10.12 0.09 -1.19
N PHE A 323 -9.65 0.43 -2.40
CA PHE A 323 -9.57 -0.53 -3.52
C PHE A 323 -8.32 -1.41 -3.49
N TYR A 324 -7.15 -0.81 -3.22
CA TYR A 324 -5.89 -1.55 -3.05
C TYR A 324 -5.65 -2.00 -1.61
N GLY A 325 -6.57 -1.71 -0.68
CA GLY A 325 -6.49 -2.12 0.72
C GLY A 325 -7.40 -3.32 1.02
N GLY A 326 -6.82 -4.41 1.50
CA GLY A 326 -7.55 -5.64 1.81
C GLY A 326 -8.13 -5.68 3.23
N GLU A 327 -9.06 -6.60 3.47
CA GLU A 327 -9.56 -6.84 4.83
C GLU A 327 -8.46 -7.30 5.80
N ASP A 328 -7.38 -7.90 5.29
CA ASP A 328 -6.19 -8.29 6.06
C ASP A 328 -5.26 -7.10 6.41
N GLY A 329 -5.64 -5.88 6.04
CA GLY A 329 -4.89 -4.65 6.30
C GLY A 329 -3.77 -4.37 5.28
N SER A 330 -3.54 -5.26 4.32
CA SER A 330 -2.44 -5.13 3.36
C SER A 330 -2.77 -4.21 2.19
N TRP A 331 -1.72 -3.67 1.56
CA TRP A 331 -1.83 -2.77 0.41
C TRP A 331 -1.17 -3.34 -0.85
N ALA A 332 -1.95 -3.53 -1.91
CA ALA A 332 -1.53 -4.23 -3.12
C ALA A 332 -0.52 -3.46 -4.00
N GLU A 333 -0.32 -2.15 -3.78
CA GLU A 333 0.72 -1.36 -4.47
C GLU A 333 2.05 -1.31 -3.69
N GLY A 334 2.14 -2.06 -2.60
CA GLY A 334 3.37 -2.19 -1.82
C GLY A 334 3.56 -1.12 -0.72
N PRO A 335 4.65 -1.23 0.05
CA PRO A 335 4.82 -0.50 1.30
C PRO A 335 4.96 1.02 1.11
N PHE A 336 5.71 1.46 0.09
CA PHE A 336 5.90 2.88 -0.24
C PHE A 336 4.58 3.63 -0.38
N TYR A 337 3.72 3.15 -1.28
CA TYR A 337 2.42 3.76 -1.54
C TYR A 337 1.50 3.64 -0.32
N SER A 338 1.51 2.49 0.36
CA SER A 338 0.68 2.28 1.56
C SER A 338 0.95 3.32 2.64
N SER A 339 2.23 3.72 2.84
CA SER A 339 2.64 4.65 3.89
C SER A 339 2.00 6.03 3.74
N SER A 340 1.69 6.44 2.50
CA SER A 340 1.06 7.70 2.17
C SER A 340 -0.46 7.57 2.01
N TYR A 341 -0.91 6.54 1.30
CA TYR A 341 -2.32 6.35 0.95
C TYR A 341 -3.20 5.98 2.14
N SER A 342 -2.60 5.41 3.19
CA SER A 342 -3.26 5.25 4.49
C SER A 342 -3.51 6.58 5.21
N LYS A 343 -3.01 7.72 4.70
CA LYS A 343 -3.06 9.02 5.42
C LYS A 343 -3.87 10.12 4.72
N TRP A 344 -4.01 10.06 3.39
CA TRP A 344 -4.67 11.14 2.62
C TRP A 344 -6.13 11.40 2.97
N HIS A 345 -6.82 10.43 3.54
CA HIS A 345 -8.23 10.55 3.90
C HIS A 345 -8.44 11.09 5.33
N HIS A 346 -7.38 11.22 6.13
CA HIS A 346 -7.48 11.54 7.55
C HIS A 346 -8.31 12.82 7.84
N PRO A 347 -8.12 13.96 7.14
CA PRO A 347 -8.91 15.16 7.43
C PRO A 347 -10.41 14.95 7.29
N PHE A 348 -10.84 14.19 6.28
CA PHE A 348 -12.25 13.85 6.07
C PHE A 348 -12.75 12.92 7.18
N PHE A 349 -12.02 11.83 7.44
CA PHE A 349 -12.42 10.80 8.41
C PHE A 349 -12.52 11.37 9.82
N LEU A 350 -11.50 12.13 10.24
CA LEU A 350 -11.44 12.73 11.55
C LEU A 350 -12.52 13.81 11.74
N SER A 351 -12.86 14.56 10.69
CA SER A 351 -13.97 15.53 10.75
C SER A 351 -15.33 14.84 10.91
N VAL A 352 -15.62 13.81 10.11
CA VAL A 352 -16.86 13.04 10.24
C VAL A 352 -16.95 12.35 11.61
N GLU A 353 -15.84 11.79 12.08
CA GLU A 353 -15.75 11.14 13.38
C GLU A 353 -15.97 12.11 14.53
N ARG A 354 -15.38 13.31 14.46
CA ARG A 354 -15.57 14.33 15.48
C ARG A 354 -17.01 14.85 15.53
N LEU A 355 -17.65 15.02 14.36
CA LEU A 355 -19.01 15.54 14.25
C LEU A 355 -20.06 14.54 14.74
N SER A 356 -19.94 13.28 14.34
CA SER A 356 -21.02 12.30 14.46
C SER A 356 -20.71 11.11 15.38
N GLY A 357 -19.45 10.91 15.74
CA GLY A 357 -18.97 9.71 16.43
C GLY A 357 -18.73 8.50 15.52
N PHE A 358 -19.32 8.47 14.31
CA PHE A 358 -19.11 7.43 13.31
C PHE A 358 -17.66 7.45 12.78
N SER A 359 -17.04 6.28 12.62
CA SER A 359 -15.65 6.20 12.18
C SER A 359 -15.46 5.29 10.97
N PHE A 360 -14.93 5.87 9.89
CA PHE A 360 -14.48 5.08 8.74
C PHE A 360 -13.30 4.15 9.08
N TYR A 361 -12.50 4.46 10.11
CA TYR A 361 -11.43 3.56 10.58
C TYR A 361 -11.96 2.23 11.15
N ASP A 362 -13.27 2.10 11.38
CA ASP A 362 -13.84 0.84 11.87
C ASP A 362 -13.94 -0.23 10.76
N HIS A 363 -13.65 0.14 9.50
CA HIS A 363 -13.49 -0.80 8.40
C HIS A 363 -12.29 -1.75 8.65
N PRO A 364 -12.41 -3.05 8.33
CA PRO A 364 -11.38 -4.06 8.62
C PRO A 364 -9.99 -3.72 8.10
N PHE A 365 -9.88 -3.17 6.89
CA PHE A 365 -8.60 -2.71 6.35
C PHE A 365 -7.87 -1.77 7.32
N TYR A 366 -8.53 -0.71 7.81
CA TYR A 366 -7.87 0.27 8.68
C TYR A 366 -7.55 -0.31 10.07
N LYS A 367 -8.42 -1.19 10.58
CA LYS A 367 -8.17 -1.94 11.84
C LYS A 367 -6.92 -2.80 11.75
N ASN A 368 -6.73 -3.48 10.62
CA ASN A 368 -5.66 -4.47 10.44
C ASN A 368 -4.38 -3.87 9.82
N TYR A 369 -4.45 -2.65 9.27
CA TYR A 369 -3.31 -1.98 8.64
C TYR A 369 -2.10 -1.84 9.57
N CYS A 370 -2.32 -1.66 10.89
CA CYS A 370 -1.23 -1.52 11.85
C CYS A 370 -0.23 -2.69 11.79
N GLN A 371 -0.73 -3.92 11.68
CA GLN A 371 0.11 -5.12 11.62
C GLN A 371 0.89 -5.18 10.29
N PHE A 372 0.22 -4.91 9.17
CA PHE A 372 0.89 -4.80 7.86
C PHE A 372 1.98 -3.71 7.87
N ALA A 373 1.67 -2.55 8.45
CA ALA A 373 2.63 -1.47 8.62
C ALA A 373 3.81 -1.96 9.46
N MET A 374 3.61 -2.62 10.60
CA MET A 374 4.68 -3.18 11.42
C MET A 374 5.59 -4.17 10.66
N ASP A 375 5.03 -4.92 9.71
CA ASP A 375 5.79 -5.92 8.97
C ASP A 375 6.56 -5.39 7.76
N PHE A 376 5.98 -4.42 7.05
CA PHE A 376 6.45 -4.02 5.72
C PHE A 376 6.81 -2.54 5.61
N VAL A 377 6.31 -1.69 6.50
CA VAL A 377 6.48 -0.22 6.41
C VAL A 377 7.34 0.29 7.55
N ALA A 378 6.99 -0.06 8.80
CA ALA A 378 7.63 0.30 10.05
C ALA A 378 9.13 -0.08 10.12
N PRO A 379 9.57 -1.26 9.64
CA PRO A 379 10.97 -1.67 9.75
C PRO A 379 11.93 -0.63 9.16
N GLU A 380 13.13 -0.57 9.72
CA GLU A 380 14.21 0.34 9.32
C GLU A 380 15.28 -0.42 8.50
N GLN A 381 14.85 -1.46 7.78
CA GLN A 381 15.68 -2.12 6.76
C GLN A 381 16.10 -1.10 5.70
N ASP A 382 17.22 -1.36 5.03
CA ASP A 382 17.75 -0.48 3.99
C ASP A 382 16.84 -0.38 2.74
N ILE A 383 15.94 -1.36 2.50
CA ILE A 383 14.90 -1.34 1.47
C ILE A 383 13.58 -1.96 1.95
N HIS A 384 12.50 -1.78 1.16
CA HIS A 384 11.25 -2.53 1.30
C HIS A 384 10.84 -3.19 -0.05
N PRO A 385 11.02 -4.50 -0.23
CA PRO A 385 11.40 -5.11 -1.53
C PRO A 385 10.31 -5.23 -2.61
N PHE A 386 9.12 -4.65 -2.43
CA PHE A 386 7.99 -4.87 -3.36
C PHE A 386 7.30 -3.58 -3.78
N GLY A 387 7.00 -3.51 -5.08
CA GLY A 387 6.33 -2.38 -5.72
C GLY A 387 7.23 -1.15 -5.85
N ASP A 388 6.73 -0.12 -6.52
CA ASP A 388 7.47 1.10 -6.78
C ASP A 388 8.00 1.78 -5.50
N GLY A 389 9.19 2.38 -5.62
CA GLY A 389 9.81 3.12 -4.52
C GLY A 389 10.51 2.24 -3.49
N PHE A 390 10.81 0.97 -3.76
CA PHE A 390 11.41 0.03 -2.81
C PHE A 390 12.75 0.45 -2.15
N TRP A 391 13.46 1.43 -2.70
CA TRP A 391 14.66 2.04 -2.09
C TRP A 391 14.38 3.32 -1.28
N CYS A 392 13.16 3.85 -1.34
CA CYS A 392 12.82 5.10 -0.68
C CYS A 392 12.64 4.85 0.82
N LYS A 393 13.34 5.66 1.61
CA LYS A 393 13.26 5.61 3.08
C LYS A 393 12.56 6.85 3.63
N ARG A 394 12.25 6.81 4.92
CA ARG A 394 11.67 7.96 5.66
C ARG A 394 12.56 9.21 5.61
N ASP A 395 13.87 9.01 5.62
CA ASP A 395 14.92 10.02 5.51
C ASP A 395 15.51 10.11 4.09
N GLY A 396 14.89 9.38 3.14
CA GLY A 396 15.31 9.32 1.75
C GLY A 396 15.16 10.67 1.03
N ARG A 397 16.03 10.90 0.05
CA ARG A 397 16.08 12.14 -0.71
C ARG A 397 15.37 12.04 -2.05
N GLU A 398 15.05 10.83 -2.51
CA GLU A 398 14.39 10.62 -3.79
C GLU A 398 12.96 11.18 -3.78
N TRP A 399 12.19 10.86 -2.74
CA TRP A 399 10.83 11.36 -2.53
C TRP A 399 10.60 11.83 -1.08
N PRO A 400 11.18 12.98 -0.67
CA PRO A 400 11.16 13.42 0.72
C PRO A 400 9.73 13.50 1.29
N GLY A 401 9.53 12.83 2.43
CA GLY A 401 8.25 12.79 3.15
C GLY A 401 7.13 11.96 2.51
N PHE A 402 7.27 11.50 1.25
CA PHE A 402 6.25 10.63 0.65
C PHE A 402 6.21 9.27 1.35
N PHE A 403 7.38 8.65 1.58
CA PHE A 403 7.45 7.59 2.58
C PHE A 403 7.23 8.25 3.96
N ALA A 404 6.11 7.94 4.60
CA ALA A 404 5.70 8.68 5.80
C ALA A 404 6.71 8.52 6.94
N GLN A 405 7.16 9.63 7.52
CA GLN A 405 8.12 9.64 8.66
C GLN A 405 7.60 8.80 9.84
N ASN A 406 6.29 8.81 10.06
CA ASN A 406 5.62 7.92 11.01
C ASN A 406 4.31 7.39 10.39
N PRO A 407 4.30 6.14 9.87
CA PRO A 407 3.11 5.52 9.29
C PRO A 407 2.16 4.96 10.37
N LEU A 408 2.60 4.89 11.63
CA LEU A 408 1.91 4.19 12.70
C LEU A 408 0.95 5.07 13.50
N ARG A 409 1.06 6.41 13.47
CA ARG A 409 0.35 7.36 14.36
C ARG A 409 -1.05 6.94 14.81
N ILE A 410 -2.09 7.22 14.02
CA ILE A 410 -3.48 6.93 14.39
C ILE A 410 -3.69 5.42 14.66
N TYR A 411 -2.95 4.57 13.94
CA TYR A 411 -3.13 3.13 13.96
C TYR A 411 -2.59 2.44 15.22
N ALA A 412 -1.43 2.87 15.75
CA ALA A 412 -0.77 2.21 16.87
C ALA A 412 -1.53 2.40 18.19
N GLU A 413 -1.98 3.63 18.48
CA GLU A 413 -2.76 3.88 19.70
C GLU A 413 -4.16 3.26 19.60
N ARG A 414 -4.76 3.24 18.40
CA ARG A 414 -6.13 2.77 18.20
C ARG A 414 -6.24 1.25 18.07
N PHE A 415 -5.30 0.60 17.39
CA PHE A 415 -5.37 -0.81 17.00
C PHE A 415 -4.10 -1.60 17.31
N GLY A 416 -2.97 -0.92 17.57
CA GLY A 416 -1.70 -1.55 17.84
C GLY A 416 -1.57 -2.13 19.25
N ASP A 417 -0.63 -3.07 19.38
CA ASP A 417 -0.14 -3.60 20.64
C ASP A 417 0.92 -2.67 21.28
N GLU A 418 1.54 -3.12 22.37
CA GLU A 418 2.59 -2.36 23.04
C GLU A 418 3.82 -2.12 22.14
N HIS A 419 4.18 -3.11 21.32
CA HIS A 419 5.33 -3.00 20.42
C HIS A 419 5.09 -1.95 19.31
N ALA A 420 3.90 -1.94 18.71
CA ALA A 420 3.52 -0.93 17.73
C ALA A 420 3.50 0.48 18.34
N ARG A 421 2.99 0.65 19.56
CA ARG A 421 3.00 1.96 20.26
C ARG A 421 4.40 2.42 20.61
N LYS A 422 5.26 1.50 21.07
CA LYS A 422 6.68 1.79 21.32
C LYS A 422 7.38 2.24 20.04
N THR A 423 7.21 1.47 18.96
CA THR A 423 7.78 1.78 17.63
C THR A 423 7.28 3.13 17.11
N CYS A 424 5.98 3.42 17.26
CA CYS A 424 5.40 4.71 16.90
C CYS A 424 6.11 5.87 17.64
N LYS A 425 6.35 5.74 18.94
CA LYS A 425 7.07 6.75 19.74
C LYS A 425 8.53 6.90 19.33
N GLU A 426 9.22 5.80 19.04
CA GLU A 426 10.61 5.81 18.57
C GLU A 426 10.75 6.50 17.22
N LEU A 427 9.85 6.20 16.27
CA LEU A 427 9.80 6.89 14.98
C LEU A 427 9.52 8.38 15.15
N GLU A 428 8.55 8.74 16.00
CA GLU A 428 8.22 10.14 16.25
C GLU A 428 9.39 10.90 16.90
N ALA A 429 10.14 10.26 17.80
CA ALA A 429 11.29 10.87 18.47
C ALA A 429 12.44 11.23 17.53
N LYS A 430 12.57 10.57 16.37
CA LYS A 430 13.58 10.88 15.33
C LYS A 430 13.23 12.10 14.47
N ILE A 431 12.01 12.62 14.58
CA ILE A 431 11.53 13.71 13.73
C ILE A 431 11.88 15.07 14.35
N GLU A 432 12.71 15.86 13.66
CA GLU A 432 13.04 17.24 14.02
C GLU A 432 12.20 18.27 13.25
N VAL A 433 11.91 17.97 11.98
CA VAL A 433 11.06 18.75 11.09
C VAL A 433 10.08 17.81 10.39
N PHE A 434 8.85 18.26 10.18
CA PHE A 434 7.87 17.50 9.41
C PHE A 434 8.05 17.79 7.92
N HIS A 435 8.02 16.74 7.09
CA HIS A 435 8.13 16.88 5.64
C HIS A 435 6.78 16.79 4.94
N LEU A 436 5.93 15.85 5.37
CA LEU A 436 4.60 15.61 4.81
C LEU A 436 3.74 14.89 5.86
N HIS A 437 2.43 14.76 5.62
CA HIS A 437 1.50 14.06 6.51
C HIS A 437 1.40 14.69 7.92
N LEU A 438 1.22 16.02 7.99
CA LEU A 438 1.19 16.75 9.27
C LEU A 438 -0.16 16.64 10.00
N LEU A 439 -1.23 16.23 9.29
CA LEU A 439 -2.62 16.31 9.76
C LEU A 439 -3.02 15.20 10.76
N ASP A 440 -2.09 14.31 11.08
CA ASP A 440 -2.27 13.31 12.14
C ASP A 440 -1.20 13.42 13.23
N VAL A 441 -0.42 14.50 13.24
CA VAL A 441 0.57 14.79 14.30
C VAL A 441 -0.13 15.28 15.56
N VAL A 442 -1.14 16.16 15.41
CA VAL A 442 -1.98 16.63 16.52
C VAL A 442 -3.24 15.75 16.57
N PRO A 443 -3.43 14.92 17.61
CA PRO A 443 -4.58 14.02 17.71
C PRO A 443 -5.88 14.81 17.93
N THR A 444 -7.02 14.30 17.45
CA THR A 444 -8.32 14.80 17.92
C THR A 444 -8.65 14.22 19.30
N VAL A 445 -9.68 14.74 19.96
CA VAL A 445 -10.15 14.24 21.28
C VAL A 445 -10.44 12.75 21.30
N LYS A 446 -10.89 12.15 20.19
CA LYS A 446 -11.13 10.71 20.14
C LYS A 446 -9.84 9.92 20.04
N GLN A 447 -8.81 10.45 19.37
CA GLN A 447 -7.47 9.85 19.40
C GLN A 447 -6.82 9.97 20.78
N LEU A 448 -7.02 11.09 21.49
CA LEU A 448 -6.59 11.21 22.89
C LEU A 448 -7.21 10.12 23.76
N ALA A 449 -8.52 9.88 23.61
CA ALA A 449 -9.21 8.83 24.35
C ALA A 449 -8.66 7.43 24.06
N PHE A 450 -8.17 7.14 22.86
CA PHE A 450 -7.49 5.87 22.57
C PHE A 450 -6.12 5.78 23.27
N ALA A 451 -5.35 6.87 23.31
CA ALA A 451 -4.06 6.90 23.99
C ALA A 451 -4.19 6.77 25.53
N GLU A 452 -5.26 7.32 26.11
CA GLU A 452 -5.57 7.22 27.55
C GLU A 452 -6.13 5.85 27.94
N ASN A 453 -7.04 5.31 27.11
CA ASN A 453 -7.60 3.99 27.31
C ASN A 453 -6.62 2.92 26.85
N LYS A 454 -5.68 2.57 27.74
CA LYS A 454 -4.81 1.38 27.60
C LYS A 454 -5.62 0.08 27.74
N THR A 455 -6.69 -0.09 26.97
CA THR A 455 -7.39 -1.36 26.90
C THR A 455 -6.42 -2.36 26.27
N PRO A 456 -6.13 -3.50 26.92
CA PRO A 456 -5.37 -4.57 26.29
C PRO A 456 -6.14 -5.01 25.05
N THR A 457 -5.54 -4.85 23.87
CA THR A 457 -6.14 -5.29 22.61
C THR A 457 -6.35 -6.80 22.70
N THR A 458 -7.56 -7.27 22.43
CA THR A 458 -7.92 -8.71 22.38
C THR A 458 -7.56 -9.36 21.04
N GLN A 459 -6.90 -8.63 20.13
CA GLN A 459 -6.27 -9.27 18.98
C GLN A 459 -5.21 -10.25 19.48
N PRO A 460 -5.07 -11.44 18.87
CA PRO A 460 -4.02 -12.37 19.27
C PRO A 460 -2.71 -11.60 19.25
N GLN A 461 -2.09 -11.46 20.43
CA GLN A 461 -0.76 -10.89 20.55
C GLN A 461 0.13 -11.70 19.62
N VAL A 462 0.59 -11.11 18.52
CA VAL A 462 1.86 -11.54 17.97
C VAL A 462 2.87 -11.03 18.98
N GLN A 463 3.22 -11.89 19.95
CA GLN A 463 4.16 -11.58 21.02
C GLN A 463 5.55 -11.34 20.44
N THR A 464 5.79 -10.17 19.85
CA THR A 464 7.04 -9.77 19.20
C THR A 464 8.21 -9.54 20.17
N THR A 465 8.13 -10.02 21.41
CA THR A 465 9.17 -9.88 22.43
C THR A 465 9.54 -11.17 23.17
N ALA A 466 8.98 -12.33 22.79
CA ALA A 466 9.47 -13.60 23.30
C ALA A 466 10.63 -14.08 22.42
N HIS A 467 11.75 -14.48 23.05
CA HIS A 467 12.80 -15.26 22.41
C HIS A 467 12.14 -16.45 21.69
N TYR A 468 12.06 -16.38 20.36
CA TYR A 468 11.37 -17.39 19.60
C TYR A 468 12.26 -18.62 19.43
N ASP A 469 11.80 -19.75 19.94
CA ASP A 469 12.19 -21.06 19.40
C ASP A 469 11.50 -21.29 18.02
N THR A 470 10.49 -20.49 17.63
CA THR A 470 9.69 -20.66 16.39
C THR A 470 9.72 -19.44 15.47
N VAL A 471 9.94 -19.63 14.17
CA VAL A 471 9.96 -18.55 13.17
C VAL A 471 8.60 -17.87 13.06
N TYR A 472 8.55 -16.52 13.13
CA TYR A 472 7.35 -15.75 12.82
C TYR A 472 7.06 -15.85 11.32
N SER A 473 5.84 -16.21 10.91
CA SER A 473 5.45 -16.32 9.51
C SER A 473 4.07 -15.70 9.28
N GLN A 474 3.98 -14.75 8.35
CA GLN A 474 2.74 -14.04 8.03
C GLN A 474 2.62 -13.84 6.53
N TYR A 475 1.44 -14.14 5.98
CA TYR A 475 1.09 -13.89 4.59
C TYR A 475 -0.18 -13.07 4.47
N TYR A 476 -0.08 -11.95 3.79
CA TYR A 476 -1.17 -11.03 3.51
C TYR A 476 -1.75 -11.34 2.14
N ALA A 477 -2.79 -12.18 2.12
CA ALA A 477 -3.36 -12.75 0.90
C ALA A 477 -3.92 -11.71 -0.08
N PHE A 478 -4.41 -10.57 0.41
CA PHE A 478 -4.98 -9.56 -0.48
C PHE A 478 -3.90 -8.91 -1.35
N ALA A 479 -2.86 -8.35 -0.74
CA ALA A 479 -1.73 -7.76 -1.45
C ALA A 479 -0.81 -8.82 -2.08
N GLY A 480 -0.78 -10.02 -1.51
CA GLY A 480 0.11 -11.10 -1.92
C GLY A 480 1.54 -10.91 -1.43
N LEU A 481 1.70 -10.43 -0.20
CA LEU A 481 3.01 -10.15 0.41
C LEU A 481 3.19 -11.02 1.65
N GLY A 482 4.34 -11.69 1.76
CA GLY A 482 4.66 -12.55 2.88
C GLY A 482 5.98 -12.22 3.54
N LYS A 483 6.09 -12.56 4.82
CA LYS A 483 7.24 -12.31 5.68
C LYS A 483 7.47 -13.51 6.58
N MET A 484 8.72 -13.94 6.66
CA MET A 484 9.21 -14.85 7.68
C MET A 484 10.30 -14.14 8.47
N GLN A 485 10.31 -14.26 9.80
CA GLN A 485 11.27 -13.56 10.64
C GLN A 485 11.72 -14.39 11.84
N THR A 486 13.01 -14.35 12.13
CA THR A 486 13.64 -14.80 13.39
C THR A 486 14.23 -13.61 14.13
N ASN A 487 15.04 -13.83 15.17
CA ASN A 487 15.71 -12.72 15.85
C ASN A 487 16.73 -12.02 14.95
N GLU A 488 17.36 -12.76 14.02
CA GLU A 488 18.42 -12.26 13.14
C GLU A 488 17.94 -12.12 11.69
N LEU A 489 17.21 -13.12 11.17
CA LEU A 489 16.86 -13.19 9.75
C LEU A 489 15.46 -12.66 9.47
N ALA A 490 15.29 -11.95 8.35
CA ALA A 490 13.98 -11.66 7.78
C ALA A 490 13.96 -12.00 6.29
N LEU A 491 13.00 -12.83 5.87
CA LEU A 491 12.75 -13.18 4.48
C LEU A 491 11.39 -12.65 4.05
N TYR A 492 11.39 -11.84 3.00
CA TYR A 492 10.19 -11.31 2.38
C TYR A 492 9.94 -12.03 1.05
N TYR A 493 8.68 -12.31 0.73
CA TYR A 493 8.30 -12.92 -0.55
C TYR A 493 6.99 -12.38 -1.11
N ARG A 494 6.79 -12.51 -2.43
CA ARG A 494 5.58 -12.06 -3.13
C ARG A 494 4.86 -13.21 -3.82
N ALA A 495 3.54 -13.26 -3.71
CA ALA A 495 2.64 -14.08 -4.54
C ALA A 495 1.25 -13.42 -4.59
N SER A 496 0.94 -12.67 -5.64
CA SER A 496 -0.20 -11.74 -5.66
C SER A 496 -1.26 -12.07 -6.70
N GLN A 497 -2.52 -11.88 -6.32
CA GLN A 497 -3.69 -11.91 -7.21
C GLN A 497 -3.84 -10.66 -8.10
N PHE A 498 -3.02 -9.63 -7.91
CA PHE A 498 -3.12 -8.34 -8.60
C PHE A 498 -2.24 -8.21 -9.86
N GLY A 499 -1.65 -9.31 -10.34
CA GLY A 499 -0.75 -9.26 -11.49
C GLY A 499 0.41 -8.29 -11.27
N ASN A 500 0.76 -7.51 -12.29
CA ASN A 500 1.89 -6.58 -12.24
C ASN A 500 1.65 -5.23 -12.94
N SER A 501 0.40 -4.79 -12.99
CA SER A 501 0.03 -3.45 -13.45
C SER A 501 0.22 -2.37 -12.38
N SER A 502 0.10 -1.10 -12.76
CA SER A 502 0.28 0.05 -11.87
C SER A 502 1.68 0.04 -11.22
N HIS A 503 1.75 0.21 -9.90
CA HIS A 503 2.98 0.26 -9.10
C HIS A 503 3.53 -1.11 -8.69
N ARG A 504 3.03 -2.20 -9.28
CA ARG A 504 3.54 -3.57 -9.08
C ARG A 504 4.53 -3.92 -10.20
N HIS A 505 5.39 -4.90 -9.94
CA HIS A 505 6.41 -5.36 -10.90
C HIS A 505 6.15 -6.80 -11.35
N ALA A 506 6.84 -7.23 -12.40
CA ALA A 506 6.87 -8.60 -12.91
C ALA A 506 7.71 -9.52 -11.99
N ASP A 507 7.32 -9.57 -10.71
CA ASP A 507 8.11 -10.13 -9.61
C ASP A 507 7.34 -11.13 -8.73
N GLN A 508 6.40 -11.88 -9.31
CA GLN A 508 5.73 -12.98 -8.60
C GLN A 508 6.75 -14.05 -8.18
N GLY A 509 6.81 -14.40 -6.90
CA GLY A 509 7.80 -15.32 -6.33
C GLY A 509 9.15 -14.68 -5.99
N ASN A 510 9.31 -13.36 -6.19
CA ASN A 510 10.51 -12.64 -5.78
C ASN A 510 10.70 -12.71 -4.26
N ILE A 511 11.96 -12.66 -3.83
CA ILE A 511 12.35 -12.65 -2.42
C ILE A 511 13.28 -11.48 -2.09
N ALA A 512 13.36 -11.13 -0.81
CA ALA A 512 14.48 -10.39 -0.25
C ALA A 512 14.84 -10.94 1.13
N LEU A 513 16.14 -11.08 1.39
CA LEU A 513 16.69 -11.64 2.62
C LEU A 513 17.51 -10.58 3.34
N PHE A 514 17.25 -10.42 4.64
CA PHE A 514 17.96 -9.50 5.53
C PHE A 514 18.54 -10.27 6.71
N ASP A 515 19.67 -9.80 7.22
CA ASP A 515 20.33 -10.27 8.45
C ASP A 515 20.55 -9.05 9.35
N ASP A 516 19.88 -8.97 10.51
CA ASP A 516 19.87 -7.82 11.41
C ASP A 516 19.60 -6.48 10.69
N GLY A 517 18.61 -6.48 9.80
CA GLY A 517 18.15 -5.29 9.07
C GLY A 517 18.98 -4.88 7.85
N GLU A 518 20.12 -5.52 7.60
CA GLU A 518 20.95 -5.24 6.42
C GLU A 518 20.66 -6.25 5.31
N SER A 519 20.66 -5.77 4.06
CA SER A 519 20.34 -6.57 2.88
C SER A 519 21.40 -7.61 2.54
N ILE A 520 20.97 -8.86 2.36
CA ILE A 520 21.76 -9.97 1.80
C ILE A 520 21.39 -10.20 0.34
N LEU A 521 20.09 -10.38 0.10
CA LEU A 521 19.51 -10.54 -1.23
C LEU A 521 18.38 -9.54 -1.41
N THR A 522 18.35 -8.82 -2.53
CA THR A 522 17.35 -7.78 -2.78
C THR A 522 16.87 -7.82 -4.23
N PRO A 523 15.74 -7.19 -4.58
CA PRO A 523 15.57 -6.68 -5.93
C PRO A 523 16.64 -5.63 -6.26
N SER A 524 16.85 -5.38 -7.55
CA SER A 524 17.75 -4.38 -8.12
C SER A 524 16.97 -3.33 -8.92
N GLY A 525 17.62 -2.25 -9.35
CA GLY A 525 17.00 -1.16 -10.11
C GLY A 525 16.64 0.02 -9.22
N SER A 526 15.95 1.02 -9.77
CA SER A 526 15.49 2.20 -9.04
C SER A 526 14.19 2.76 -9.65
N TYR A 527 13.43 3.53 -8.88
CA TYR A 527 12.23 4.19 -9.42
C TYR A 527 12.61 5.29 -10.43
N GLY A 528 13.69 6.04 -10.14
CA GLY A 528 14.29 6.99 -11.07
C GLY A 528 13.53 8.32 -11.12
N TYR A 529 13.63 9.05 -12.24
CA TYR A 529 13.04 10.40 -12.35
C TYR A 529 11.51 10.42 -12.26
N ARG A 530 10.86 9.47 -12.96
CA ARG A 530 9.40 9.39 -13.13
C ARG A 530 8.99 7.97 -13.45
N PHE A 531 7.74 7.65 -13.12
CA PHE A 531 7.06 6.46 -13.63
C PHE A 531 7.18 6.37 -15.16
N GLY A 532 7.54 5.20 -15.67
CA GLY A 532 7.71 4.93 -17.09
C GLY A 532 8.99 5.51 -17.71
N SER A 533 9.96 5.95 -16.91
CA SER A 533 11.32 6.24 -17.41
C SER A 533 11.97 4.98 -18.04
N GLY A 534 13.05 5.15 -18.80
CA GLY A 534 13.73 4.03 -19.48
C GLY A 534 14.16 2.94 -18.49
N HIS A 535 14.94 3.31 -17.46
CA HIS A 535 15.37 2.38 -16.42
C HIS A 535 14.19 1.74 -15.67
N HIS A 536 13.16 2.52 -15.33
CA HIS A 536 11.97 2.00 -14.67
C HIS A 536 11.25 0.95 -15.51
N SER A 537 10.98 1.25 -16.78
CA SER A 537 10.19 0.39 -17.66
C SER A 537 10.95 -0.81 -18.22
N GLN A 538 12.26 -0.69 -18.42
CA GLN A 538 13.09 -1.72 -19.05
C GLN A 538 13.86 -2.58 -18.05
N TRP A 539 14.08 -2.10 -16.82
CA TRP A 539 14.76 -2.84 -15.76
C TRP A 539 13.88 -3.03 -14.53
N THR A 540 13.62 -1.96 -13.76
CA THR A 540 13.06 -2.05 -12.41
C THR A 540 11.73 -2.81 -12.34
N ARG A 541 10.86 -2.66 -13.34
CA ARG A 541 9.56 -3.33 -13.39
C ARG A 541 9.63 -4.76 -13.92
N THR A 542 10.72 -5.15 -14.58
CA THR A 542 10.86 -6.43 -15.29
C THR A 542 11.48 -7.48 -14.38
N THR A 543 11.20 -8.76 -14.64
CA THR A 543 11.73 -9.89 -13.84
C THR A 543 13.26 -9.91 -13.75
N GLN A 544 13.94 -9.29 -14.71
CA GLN A 544 15.40 -9.16 -14.69
C GLN A 544 15.91 -8.42 -13.45
N ALA A 545 15.13 -7.49 -12.90
CA ALA A 545 15.47 -6.77 -11.69
C ALA A 545 15.27 -7.59 -10.41
N HIS A 546 14.73 -8.81 -10.48
CA HIS A 546 14.25 -9.58 -9.32
C HIS A 546 14.94 -10.93 -9.20
N ASN A 547 14.85 -11.53 -8.01
CA ASN A 547 15.46 -12.82 -7.66
C ASN A 547 14.67 -14.00 -8.27
N LEU A 548 14.54 -14.01 -9.60
CA LEU A 548 13.62 -14.85 -10.36
C LEU A 548 14.22 -15.29 -11.70
N PRO A 549 13.92 -16.52 -12.17
CA PRO A 549 14.50 -17.01 -13.41
C PRO A 549 13.93 -16.32 -14.64
N LEU A 550 14.73 -16.34 -15.72
CA LEU A 550 14.36 -15.95 -17.09
C LEU A 550 14.49 -17.16 -18.02
N PHE A 551 13.61 -17.27 -19.03
CA PHE A 551 13.55 -18.43 -19.93
C PHE A 551 13.97 -18.09 -21.37
N GLY A 552 14.79 -18.93 -21.98
CA GLY A 552 15.27 -18.77 -23.36
C GLY A 552 16.60 -18.03 -23.50
N GLU A 553 17.06 -17.88 -24.75
CA GLU A 553 18.35 -17.25 -25.12
C GLU A 553 18.26 -15.70 -25.17
N ASP A 554 19.42 -15.02 -25.19
CA ASP A 554 19.58 -13.56 -25.28
C ASP A 554 18.77 -12.74 -24.25
N MET A 555 19.27 -12.70 -23.01
CA MET A 555 18.67 -12.05 -21.83
C MET A 555 17.41 -12.73 -21.26
N GLY A 556 16.83 -13.71 -21.96
CA GLY A 556 15.70 -14.51 -21.49
C GLY A 556 14.39 -13.71 -21.32
N LYS A 557 13.26 -14.41 -21.37
CA LYS A 557 11.93 -13.86 -21.12
C LYS A 557 11.56 -14.03 -19.65
N GLY A 558 11.20 -12.92 -19.02
CA GLY A 558 10.63 -12.90 -17.68
C GLY A 558 9.12 -13.15 -17.66
N GLN A 559 8.50 -12.74 -16.56
CA GLN A 559 7.06 -12.74 -16.40
C GLN A 559 6.39 -11.74 -17.34
N ILE A 560 5.12 -12.02 -17.67
CA ILE A 560 4.31 -11.19 -18.57
C ILE A 560 4.07 -9.83 -17.93
N LEU A 561 4.62 -8.76 -18.50
CA LEU A 561 4.46 -7.39 -17.98
C LEU A 561 3.07 -6.81 -18.23
N ASP A 562 2.65 -5.89 -17.35
CA ASP A 562 1.41 -5.12 -17.45
C ASP A 562 0.15 -5.99 -17.66
N ASN A 563 0.10 -7.14 -16.98
CA ASN A 563 -0.97 -8.11 -17.15
C ASN A 563 -1.58 -8.53 -15.80
N GLU A 564 -2.90 -8.34 -15.68
CA GLU A 564 -3.68 -8.69 -14.50
C GLU A 564 -3.80 -10.20 -14.26
N ALA A 565 -3.66 -11.01 -15.31
CA ALA A 565 -3.70 -12.47 -15.24
C ALA A 565 -2.36 -13.09 -14.80
N ALA A 566 -1.26 -12.31 -14.79
CA ALA A 566 0.07 -12.73 -14.35
C ALA A 566 0.15 -12.83 -12.82
N THR A 567 -0.69 -13.69 -12.25
CA THR A 567 -0.93 -13.85 -10.82
C THR A 567 -0.11 -14.99 -10.22
N ALA A 568 0.00 -15.00 -8.90
CA ALA A 568 0.55 -16.09 -8.13
C ALA A 568 -0.28 -16.33 -6.87
N LYS A 569 -0.09 -17.50 -6.26
CA LYS A 569 -0.74 -17.84 -4.98
C LYS A 569 0.18 -18.68 -4.11
N VAL A 570 -0.06 -18.60 -2.80
CA VAL A 570 0.51 -19.53 -1.83
C VAL A 570 -0.26 -20.86 -1.91
N LEU A 571 0.47 -21.95 -2.09
CA LEU A 571 -0.05 -23.33 -2.06
C LEU A 571 -0.04 -23.91 -0.66
N ARG A 572 1.02 -23.62 0.12
CA ARG A 572 1.24 -24.17 1.45
C ARG A 572 2.11 -23.26 2.30
N GLN A 573 1.85 -23.24 3.61
CA GLN A 573 2.73 -22.67 4.63
C GLN A 573 2.84 -23.68 5.77
N GLU A 574 4.06 -23.95 6.21
CA GLU A 574 4.37 -24.80 7.35
C GLU A 574 5.44 -24.10 8.21
N GLN A 575 5.48 -24.40 9.50
CA GLN A 575 6.50 -23.88 10.40
C GLN A 575 6.76 -24.87 11.53
N GLY A 576 7.99 -24.86 12.04
CA GLY A 576 8.41 -25.67 13.19
C GLY A 576 9.45 -24.93 14.02
N MET A 577 10.14 -25.67 14.89
CA MET A 577 11.16 -25.05 15.75
C MET A 577 12.37 -24.63 14.91
N GLY A 578 12.63 -23.32 14.83
CA GLY A 578 13.74 -22.75 14.09
C GLY A 578 13.64 -22.82 12.56
N TRP A 579 12.46 -23.08 11.98
CA TRP A 579 12.27 -23.02 10.53
C TRP A 579 10.86 -22.62 10.09
N SER A 580 10.73 -22.05 8.88
CA SER A 580 9.45 -21.83 8.19
C SER A 580 9.57 -22.16 6.70
N LEU A 581 8.49 -22.69 6.12
CA LEU A 581 8.38 -23.10 4.73
C LEU A 581 7.16 -22.43 4.09
N VAL A 582 7.33 -21.92 2.86
CA VAL A 582 6.23 -21.50 1.99
C VAL A 582 6.42 -22.08 0.61
N GLN A 583 5.33 -22.58 0.02
CA GLN A 583 5.30 -23.05 -1.35
C GLN A 583 4.38 -22.15 -2.18
N LEU A 584 4.89 -21.68 -3.32
CA LEU A 584 4.24 -20.71 -4.21
C LEU A 584 3.97 -21.35 -5.58
N GLU A 585 2.83 -21.01 -6.18
CA GLU A 585 2.52 -21.32 -7.59
C GLU A 585 2.68 -20.06 -8.45
N LEU A 586 3.51 -20.16 -9.49
CA LEU A 586 3.96 -19.04 -10.31
C LEU A 586 3.67 -19.22 -11.81
N ALA A 587 3.12 -20.36 -12.25
CA ALA A 587 2.98 -20.68 -13.67
C ALA A 587 2.22 -19.61 -14.48
N LEU A 588 1.17 -19.03 -13.90
CA LEU A 588 0.37 -17.99 -14.57
C LEU A 588 1.13 -16.69 -14.83
N ALA A 589 2.23 -16.44 -14.11
CA ALA A 589 3.04 -15.25 -14.29
C ALA A 589 3.95 -15.33 -15.54
N TYR A 590 4.27 -16.54 -16.00
CA TYR A 590 5.20 -16.78 -17.11
C TYR A 590 4.47 -17.33 -18.34
N GLU A 591 4.83 -16.82 -19.52
CA GLU A 591 4.38 -17.40 -20.78
C GLU A 591 5.04 -18.77 -21.01
N GLY A 592 4.34 -19.71 -21.66
CA GLY A 592 4.95 -20.99 -22.04
C GLY A 592 5.24 -21.95 -20.87
N THR A 593 4.71 -21.68 -19.69
CA THR A 593 4.95 -22.47 -18.47
C THR A 593 3.74 -23.34 -18.11
N ARG A 594 3.95 -24.64 -17.93
CA ARG A 594 2.93 -25.61 -17.48
C ARG A 594 2.79 -25.64 -15.97
N ARG A 595 3.92 -25.64 -15.27
CA ARG A 595 4.03 -25.65 -13.81
C ARG A 595 5.25 -24.85 -13.42
N PHE A 596 5.12 -24.01 -12.40
CA PHE A 596 6.25 -23.39 -11.73
C PHE A 596 5.94 -23.28 -10.25
N THR A 597 6.46 -24.22 -9.48
CA THR A 597 6.40 -24.22 -8.02
C THR A 597 7.71 -23.69 -7.45
N ARG A 598 7.65 -22.68 -6.58
CA ARG A 598 8.79 -22.21 -5.79
C ARG A 598 8.57 -22.52 -4.32
N THR A 599 9.44 -23.29 -3.70
CA THR A 599 9.43 -23.56 -2.26
C THR A 599 10.58 -22.82 -1.60
N LEU A 600 10.29 -22.01 -0.59
CA LEU A 600 11.26 -21.31 0.24
C LEU A 600 11.28 -21.96 1.62
N VAL A 601 12.47 -22.28 2.13
CA VAL A 601 12.67 -22.81 3.49
C VAL A 601 13.70 -21.95 4.20
N MET A 602 13.23 -21.14 5.17
CA MET A 602 14.12 -20.35 6.02
C MET A 602 14.45 -21.14 7.27
N VAL A 603 15.74 -21.23 7.61
CA VAL A 603 16.23 -21.92 8.81
C VAL A 603 17.00 -20.92 9.68
N ASP A 604 16.59 -20.81 10.93
CA ASP A 604 17.12 -19.84 11.88
C ASP A 604 18.64 -19.99 12.08
N GLY A 605 19.34 -18.85 12.16
CA GLY A 605 20.80 -18.77 12.25
C GLY A 605 21.57 -19.27 11.01
N LYS A 606 20.89 -19.79 9.98
CA LYS A 606 21.53 -20.41 8.81
C LYS A 606 21.31 -19.66 7.50
N GLY A 607 20.06 -19.39 7.13
CA GLY A 607 19.75 -18.73 5.85
C GLY A 607 18.49 -19.29 5.19
N VAL A 608 18.48 -19.31 3.85
CA VAL A 608 17.33 -19.74 3.05
C VAL A 608 17.73 -20.77 1.99
N LEU A 609 16.88 -21.78 1.83
CA LEU A 609 16.91 -22.73 0.74
C LEU A 609 15.75 -22.43 -0.23
N ILE A 610 16.04 -22.37 -1.53
CA ILE A 610 15.10 -22.03 -2.61
C ILE A 610 15.03 -23.23 -3.56
N CYS A 611 13.84 -23.81 -3.70
CA CYS A 611 13.57 -24.89 -4.64
C CYS A 611 12.62 -24.41 -5.75
N ASP A 612 13.07 -24.39 -6.99
CA ASP A 612 12.22 -24.15 -8.15
C ASP A 612 11.99 -25.44 -8.93
N GLN A 613 10.73 -25.78 -9.14
CA GLN A 613 10.32 -26.86 -10.03
C GLN A 613 9.55 -26.28 -11.21
N ILE A 614 10.15 -26.35 -12.39
CA ILE A 614 9.67 -25.67 -13.59
C ILE A 614 9.43 -26.71 -14.68
N SER A 615 8.20 -26.74 -15.21
CA SER A 615 7.81 -27.52 -16.39
C SER A 615 7.36 -26.56 -17.50
N LEU A 616 8.05 -26.60 -18.63
CA LEU A 616 7.82 -25.74 -19.78
C LEU A 616 7.07 -26.48 -20.91
N HIS A 617 6.36 -25.74 -21.74
CA HIS A 617 5.69 -26.32 -22.92
C HIS A 617 6.69 -26.82 -23.97
N GLU A 618 7.77 -26.06 -24.16
CA GLU A 618 8.88 -26.30 -25.08
C GLU A 618 10.18 -26.38 -24.26
N ALA A 619 11.21 -27.04 -24.78
CA ALA A 619 12.49 -27.04 -24.08
C ALA A 619 13.11 -25.64 -24.19
N GLN A 620 13.59 -25.09 -23.07
CA GLN A 620 14.25 -23.78 -23.06
C GLN A 620 15.41 -23.80 -22.07
N THR A 621 16.41 -22.97 -22.31
CA THR A 621 17.41 -22.61 -21.32
C THR A 621 16.76 -21.83 -20.18
N VAL A 622 17.32 -21.94 -18.98
CA VAL A 622 16.88 -21.16 -17.80
C VAL A 622 18.08 -20.38 -17.29
N GLN A 623 17.96 -19.05 -17.26
CA GLN A 623 18.87 -18.21 -16.50
C GLN A 623 18.30 -18.04 -15.09
N TRP A 624 18.84 -18.77 -14.12
CA TRP A 624 18.48 -18.64 -12.71
C TRP A 624 19.35 -17.58 -12.06
N ARG A 625 18.75 -16.64 -11.30
CA ARG A 625 19.48 -15.45 -10.83
C ARG A 625 19.11 -14.97 -9.44
N LEU A 626 20.08 -14.33 -8.80
CA LEU A 626 19.93 -13.58 -7.55
C LEU A 626 20.68 -12.24 -7.65
N HIS A 627 20.29 -11.26 -6.82
CA HIS A 627 20.97 -9.97 -6.70
C HIS A 627 21.37 -9.71 -5.26
N SER A 628 22.55 -9.10 -5.07
CA SER A 628 23.06 -8.76 -3.75
C SER A 628 23.73 -7.38 -3.76
N PRO A 629 23.48 -6.54 -2.74
CA PRO A 629 24.23 -5.30 -2.52
C PRO A 629 25.54 -5.52 -1.76
N LEU A 630 25.91 -6.76 -1.42
CA LEU A 630 27.20 -7.09 -0.79
C LEU A 630 28.29 -7.28 -1.85
N ASP A 631 29.56 -7.29 -1.44
CA ASP A 631 30.64 -7.69 -2.34
C ASP A 631 30.54 -9.18 -2.67
N VAL A 632 30.82 -9.52 -3.92
CA VAL A 632 30.61 -10.86 -4.46
C VAL A 632 31.89 -11.44 -5.03
N PHE A 633 32.24 -12.65 -4.59
CA PHE A 633 33.42 -13.38 -5.02
C PHE A 633 33.04 -14.79 -5.46
N ALA A 634 33.35 -15.16 -6.70
CA ALA A 634 33.21 -16.55 -7.14
C ALA A 634 34.30 -17.42 -6.49
N ASP A 635 33.90 -18.59 -6.00
CA ASP A 635 34.77 -19.63 -5.46
C ASP A 635 34.37 -20.98 -6.06
N GLY A 636 34.91 -21.28 -7.24
CA GLY A 636 34.51 -22.44 -8.03
C GLY A 636 33.05 -22.37 -8.46
N GLN A 637 32.21 -23.28 -7.93
CA GLN A 637 30.77 -23.32 -8.19
C GLN A 637 29.94 -22.59 -7.12
N HIS A 638 30.61 -22.06 -6.09
CA HIS A 638 30.00 -21.27 -5.03
C HIS A 638 30.22 -19.77 -5.27
N VAL A 639 29.37 -18.96 -4.64
CA VAL A 639 29.53 -17.51 -4.61
C VAL A 639 29.53 -17.04 -3.17
N ASN A 640 30.60 -16.38 -2.74
CA ASN A 640 30.68 -15.78 -1.43
C ASN A 640 30.18 -14.33 -1.50
N LEU A 641 29.22 -14.00 -0.64
CA LEU A 641 28.74 -12.65 -0.38
C LEU A 641 29.39 -12.15 0.92
N ALA A 642 30.07 -11.01 0.87
CA ALA A 642 30.72 -10.44 2.04
C ALA A 642 30.50 -8.93 2.12
N GLY A 643 30.19 -8.43 3.31
CA GLY A 643 30.03 -7.00 3.53
C GLY A 643 29.38 -6.70 4.86
N GLN A 644 29.72 -5.55 5.44
CA GLN A 644 29.10 -5.07 6.69
C GLN A 644 29.13 -6.11 7.85
N GLY A 645 30.20 -6.91 7.95
CA GLY A 645 30.33 -7.94 8.99
C GLY A 645 29.56 -9.24 8.73
N ARG A 646 28.93 -9.39 7.56
CA ARG A 646 28.15 -10.57 7.16
C ARG A 646 28.90 -11.36 6.09
N ASN A 647 28.84 -12.68 6.19
CA ASN A 647 29.40 -13.60 5.21
C ASN A 647 28.38 -14.67 4.90
N TYR A 648 28.00 -14.78 3.63
CA TYR A 648 27.08 -15.78 3.12
C TYR A 648 27.74 -16.51 1.95
N GLN A 649 27.35 -17.76 1.76
CA GLN A 649 27.65 -18.51 0.57
C GLN A 649 26.36 -18.80 -0.17
N VAL A 650 26.38 -18.56 -1.48
CA VAL A 650 25.34 -18.97 -2.41
C VAL A 650 25.85 -20.15 -3.22
N SER A 651 25.03 -21.20 -3.33
CA SER A 651 25.34 -22.39 -4.11
C SER A 651 24.11 -22.90 -4.85
N LEU A 652 24.33 -23.75 -5.86
CA LEU A 652 23.28 -24.42 -6.62
C LEU A 652 23.46 -25.95 -6.55
N PRO A 653 23.19 -26.60 -5.39
CA PRO A 653 23.48 -28.03 -5.21
C PRO A 653 22.91 -28.98 -6.26
N SER A 654 21.77 -28.64 -6.89
CA SER A 654 21.23 -29.48 -7.97
C SER A 654 22.00 -29.38 -9.30
N HIS A 655 22.90 -28.41 -9.43
CA HIS A 655 23.71 -28.13 -10.61
C HIS A 655 25.15 -27.74 -10.20
N ASP A 656 25.76 -28.57 -9.35
CA ASP A 656 27.09 -28.34 -8.75
C ASP A 656 28.26 -28.28 -9.74
N GLN A 657 28.03 -28.51 -11.04
CA GLN A 657 29.03 -28.38 -12.11
C GLN A 657 28.96 -27.04 -12.84
N ILE A 658 27.94 -26.21 -12.60
CA ILE A 658 27.73 -24.95 -13.33
C ILE A 658 28.33 -23.79 -12.53
N SER A 659 29.27 -23.08 -13.16
CA SER A 659 29.84 -21.85 -12.59
C SER A 659 28.92 -20.64 -12.83
N PRO A 660 28.77 -19.76 -11.83
CA PRO A 660 27.99 -18.54 -11.97
C PRO A 660 28.69 -17.51 -12.84
N GLN A 661 27.91 -16.77 -13.62
CA GLN A 661 28.30 -15.50 -14.21
C GLN A 661 27.97 -14.37 -13.22
N LEU A 662 28.94 -13.50 -12.98
CA LEU A 662 28.77 -12.33 -12.12
C LEU A 662 28.82 -11.07 -12.98
N SER A 663 27.84 -10.18 -12.79
CA SER A 663 27.90 -8.81 -13.33
C SER A 663 27.65 -7.80 -12.22
N PHE A 664 28.11 -6.57 -12.44
CA PHE A 664 28.09 -5.50 -11.45
C PHE A 664 27.45 -4.23 -12.02
N GLY A 665 26.64 -3.57 -11.21
CA GLY A 665 25.95 -2.34 -11.55
C GLY A 665 24.79 -2.56 -12.52
N TYR A 666 24.18 -1.46 -12.96
CA TYR A 666 23.01 -1.50 -13.84
C TYR A 666 23.43 -1.42 -15.31
N ASN A 667 23.03 -2.41 -16.11
CA ASN A 667 23.20 -2.35 -17.57
C ASN A 667 22.08 -1.51 -18.19
N ASN A 668 22.15 -0.17 -18.14
CA ASN A 668 21.28 0.69 -18.95
C ASN A 668 21.91 2.04 -19.30
N ASP A 669 21.56 2.50 -20.50
CA ASP A 669 22.03 3.68 -21.22
C ASP A 669 21.72 4.98 -20.45
N THR A 670 22.76 5.67 -19.97
CA THR A 670 22.70 6.95 -19.22
C THR A 670 22.33 8.13 -20.13
N SER A 671 21.32 7.98 -20.99
CA SER A 671 21.14 8.86 -22.14
C SER A 671 20.51 10.22 -21.84
N HIS A 672 20.16 10.57 -20.60
CA HIS A 672 19.79 11.93 -20.23
C HIS A 672 20.37 12.33 -18.87
N ASP A 673 20.91 13.56 -18.78
CA ASP A 673 21.46 14.19 -17.57
C ASP A 673 20.58 13.92 -16.33
N GLU A 674 20.85 12.83 -15.60
CA GLU A 674 20.09 12.48 -14.40
C GLU A 674 20.52 13.39 -13.25
N LYS A 675 19.97 14.62 -13.21
CA LYS A 675 19.95 15.49 -12.02
C LYS A 675 19.04 14.93 -10.92
N VAL A 676 18.82 13.63 -10.87
CA VAL A 676 17.86 12.96 -9.99
C VAL A 676 18.61 12.35 -8.83
N ILE A 677 18.24 12.77 -7.63
CA ILE A 677 18.72 12.11 -6.42
C ILE A 677 17.94 10.80 -6.32
N SER A 678 18.62 9.65 -6.44
CA SER A 678 18.04 8.34 -6.17
C SER A 678 18.62 7.79 -4.87
N ASP A 679 17.76 7.09 -4.11
CA ASP A 679 18.14 6.40 -2.88
C ASP A 679 18.63 4.96 -3.17
N ALA A 680 18.55 4.50 -4.43
CA ALA A 680 18.99 3.17 -4.81
C ALA A 680 20.51 2.99 -4.65
N SER A 681 20.91 1.81 -4.15
CA SER A 681 22.33 1.45 -4.10
C SER A 681 22.92 1.44 -5.50
N LYS A 682 24.11 2.04 -5.68
CA LYS A 682 24.89 1.86 -6.91
C LYS A 682 25.75 0.60 -6.88
N HIS A 683 25.87 0.00 -5.71
CA HIS A 683 26.62 -1.22 -5.47
C HIS A 683 25.64 -2.39 -5.51
N MET A 684 25.62 -3.09 -6.63
CA MET A 684 24.70 -4.19 -6.88
C MET A 684 25.37 -5.23 -7.76
N TYR A 685 25.38 -6.47 -7.31
CA TYR A 685 25.86 -7.60 -8.07
C TYR A 685 24.69 -8.48 -8.52
N HIS A 686 24.85 -9.04 -9.71
CA HIS A 686 23.92 -9.98 -10.33
C HIS A 686 24.63 -11.32 -10.47
N LEU A 687 24.09 -12.34 -9.80
CA LEU A 687 24.59 -13.71 -9.82
C LEU A 687 23.69 -14.52 -10.76
N GLU A 688 24.25 -15.11 -11.80
CA GLU A 688 23.48 -15.76 -12.87
C GLU A 688 24.03 -17.16 -13.18
N TRP A 689 23.16 -18.17 -13.19
CA TRP A 689 23.47 -19.52 -13.64
C TRP A 689 22.66 -19.85 -14.89
N THR A 690 23.34 -20.19 -15.97
CA THR A 690 22.69 -20.59 -17.22
C THR A 690 22.57 -22.10 -17.29
N LEU A 691 21.35 -22.60 -17.18
CA LEU A 691 21.01 -24.02 -17.26
C LEU A 691 20.74 -24.42 -18.72
N GLN A 692 21.11 -25.65 -19.06
CA GLN A 692 20.93 -26.19 -20.41
C GLN A 692 19.46 -26.31 -20.79
N GLU A 693 19.20 -26.34 -22.10
CA GLU A 693 17.86 -26.43 -22.65
C GLU A 693 17.15 -27.73 -22.23
N GLN A 694 16.10 -27.61 -21.43
CA GLN A 694 15.27 -28.73 -20.97
C GLN A 694 13.80 -28.29 -20.82
N LYS A 695 12.88 -29.27 -20.79
CA LYS A 695 11.46 -29.02 -20.47
C LYS A 695 11.19 -29.01 -18.98
N GLU A 696 11.93 -29.82 -18.22
CA GLU A 696 11.78 -29.97 -16.78
C GLU A 696 13.06 -29.48 -16.14
N HIS A 697 12.96 -28.52 -15.22
CA HIS A 697 14.09 -28.01 -14.44
C HIS A 697 13.77 -28.18 -12.95
N LEU A 698 14.71 -28.78 -12.22
CA LEU A 698 14.67 -28.85 -10.75
C LEU A 698 15.89 -28.13 -10.18
N ILE A 699 15.65 -26.95 -9.63
CA ILE A 699 16.69 -26.05 -9.17
C ILE A 699 16.62 -25.99 -7.65
N ILE A 700 17.72 -26.31 -6.98
CA ILE A 700 17.86 -26.21 -5.54
C ILE A 700 19.04 -25.29 -5.30
N SER A 701 18.79 -24.17 -4.62
CA SER A 701 19.79 -23.17 -4.25
C SER A 701 19.78 -22.93 -2.75
N CYS A 702 20.95 -22.64 -2.20
CA CYS A 702 21.10 -22.20 -0.81
C CYS A 702 21.77 -20.82 -0.79
N CYS A 703 21.27 -19.92 0.04
CA CYS A 703 21.96 -18.70 0.45
C CYS A 703 22.08 -18.73 1.97
N GLU A 704 23.28 -19.03 2.45
CA GLU A 704 23.50 -19.47 3.83
C GLU A 704 24.77 -18.87 4.46
N LYS A 705 24.67 -18.43 5.72
CA LYS A 705 25.84 -18.07 6.55
C LYS A 705 26.39 -19.27 7.32
N GLN A 706 25.56 -20.31 7.49
CA GLN A 706 25.95 -21.62 8.01
C GLN A 706 25.24 -22.74 7.24
N PRO A 707 25.89 -23.90 6.99
CA PRO A 707 25.30 -24.97 6.19
C PRO A 707 23.93 -25.44 6.66
N ILE A 708 22.95 -25.39 5.78
CA ILE A 708 21.65 -26.04 5.91
C ILE A 708 21.83 -27.51 5.49
N ALA A 709 21.73 -28.43 6.44
CA ALA A 709 21.91 -29.85 6.17
C ALA A 709 20.75 -30.37 5.30
N HIS A 710 21.06 -30.82 4.09
CA HIS A 710 20.06 -31.34 3.15
C HIS A 710 20.63 -32.47 2.28
N GLN A 711 19.75 -33.30 1.75
CA GLN A 711 20.09 -34.40 0.85
C GLN A 711 19.08 -34.51 -0.28
N LEU A 712 19.57 -34.47 -1.52
CA LEU A 712 18.77 -34.77 -2.71
C LEU A 712 18.81 -36.28 -2.99
N GLY A 713 17.67 -36.94 -2.83
CA GLY A 713 17.50 -38.36 -3.14
C GLY A 713 17.29 -38.62 -4.63
N SER A 714 17.53 -39.86 -5.06
CA SER A 714 17.39 -40.30 -6.46
C SER A 714 15.98 -40.18 -7.03
N ASN A 715 14.96 -40.08 -6.17
CA ASN A 715 13.56 -40.07 -6.56
C ASN A 715 12.98 -38.64 -6.68
N GLN A 716 13.81 -37.62 -6.94
CA GLN A 716 13.40 -36.21 -6.89
C GLN A 716 12.76 -35.84 -5.55
N THR A 717 13.43 -36.23 -4.46
CA THR A 717 12.99 -35.91 -3.11
C THR A 717 14.11 -35.14 -2.42
N LEU A 718 13.82 -33.96 -1.89
CA LEU A 718 14.75 -33.20 -1.06
C LEU A 718 14.41 -33.41 0.40
N THR A 719 15.38 -33.89 1.18
CA THR A 719 15.28 -34.00 2.63
C THR A 719 16.09 -32.88 3.26
N ILE A 720 15.49 -32.09 4.14
CA ILE A 720 16.14 -30.99 4.88
C ILE A 720 16.10 -31.34 6.36
N PHE A 721 17.26 -31.37 7.00
CA PHE A 721 17.40 -31.69 8.41
C PHE A 721 17.48 -30.40 9.23
N THR A 722 16.49 -30.20 10.10
CA THR A 722 16.48 -29.10 11.07
C THR A 722 16.87 -29.64 12.45
N ARG A 723 16.78 -28.81 13.49
CA ARG A 723 17.14 -29.22 14.85
C ARG A 723 16.25 -30.36 15.38
N GLU A 724 14.96 -30.28 15.09
CA GLU A 724 13.95 -31.18 15.65
C GLU A 724 13.10 -31.88 14.59
N ASP A 725 13.11 -31.38 13.35
CA ASP A 725 12.28 -31.90 12.26
C ASP A 725 13.13 -32.33 11.07
N THR A 726 12.58 -33.26 10.29
CA THR A 726 13.03 -33.58 8.95
C THR A 726 11.93 -33.19 7.96
N ILE A 727 12.23 -32.24 7.08
CA ILE A 727 11.33 -31.75 6.05
C ILE A 727 11.63 -32.53 4.77
N ILE A 728 10.63 -33.25 4.24
CA ILE A 728 10.75 -34.05 3.02
C ILE A 728 9.87 -33.41 1.94
N ILE A 729 10.50 -32.86 0.91
CA ILE A 729 9.83 -32.28 -0.25
C ILE A 729 9.90 -33.29 -1.39
N ASP A 730 8.75 -33.82 -1.81
CA ASP A 730 8.61 -34.71 -2.97
C ASP A 730 8.11 -33.90 -4.16
N PHE A 731 9.01 -33.66 -5.11
CA PHE A 731 8.74 -32.87 -6.31
C PHE A 731 7.84 -33.60 -7.32
N ASN A 732 7.72 -34.93 -7.27
CA ASN A 732 6.83 -35.64 -8.20
C ASN A 732 5.35 -35.42 -7.84
N ASN A 733 5.06 -35.30 -6.55
CA ASN A 733 3.70 -35.21 -6.02
C ASN A 733 3.36 -33.81 -5.46
N ASP A 734 4.25 -32.83 -5.59
CA ASP A 734 4.13 -31.49 -4.98
C ASP A 734 3.78 -31.57 -3.48
N SER A 735 4.37 -32.56 -2.79
CA SER A 735 4.06 -32.87 -1.40
C SER A 735 5.22 -32.51 -0.47
N VAL A 736 4.89 -32.16 0.76
CA VAL A 736 5.83 -31.79 1.82
C VAL A 736 5.38 -32.59 3.03
N ASN A 737 6.28 -33.39 3.57
CA ASN A 737 6.05 -34.23 4.73
C ASN A 737 7.01 -33.79 5.83
N ILE A 738 6.48 -33.58 7.04
CA ILE A 738 7.27 -33.18 8.21
C ILE A 738 7.34 -34.39 9.13
N GLN A 739 8.55 -34.86 9.41
CA GLN A 739 8.81 -35.93 10.37
C GLN A 739 9.49 -35.33 11.58
N GLN A 740 8.85 -35.40 12.75
CA GLN A 740 9.49 -35.04 14.01
C GLN A 740 10.57 -36.07 14.33
N ALA A 741 11.72 -35.63 14.81
CA ALA A 741 12.71 -36.53 15.38
C ALA A 741 12.06 -37.22 16.58
N GLU A 742 11.78 -38.53 16.48
CA GLU A 742 11.32 -39.33 17.61
C GLU A 742 12.23 -39.06 18.81
N GLU A 743 11.64 -38.79 19.98
CA GLU A 743 12.35 -38.58 21.24
C GLU A 743 13.47 -39.62 21.35
N LYS A 744 14.73 -39.17 21.32
CA LYS A 744 15.85 -39.97 21.81
C LYS A 744 15.71 -40.12 23.32
N VAL A 745 14.72 -40.90 23.77
CA VAL A 745 14.70 -41.45 25.12
C VAL A 745 15.78 -42.51 25.16
N ALA A 746 16.76 -42.24 26.01
CA ALA A 746 17.93 -43.04 26.30
C ALA A 746 17.61 -44.53 26.47
N VAL A 747 18.26 -45.35 25.65
CA VAL A 747 18.72 -46.69 26.06
C VAL A 747 20.24 -46.59 26.15
N GLY A 748 20.74 -46.56 27.38
CA GLY A 748 22.16 -46.49 27.70
C GLY A 748 22.38 -46.10 29.14
#